data_AF-B2RXC1-F1
#
_entry.id   AF-B2RXC1-F1
#
_cell.length_a   1.000
_cell.length_b   1.000
_cell.length_c   1.000
_cell.angle_alpha   90.00
_cell.angle_beta   90.00
_cell.angle_gamma   90.00
#
_symmetry.space_group_name_H-M   'P 1'
#
loop_
_entity.id
_entity.type
_entity.pdbx_description
1 polymer ?
#
loop_
_entity_poly.entity_id
_entity_poly.type
_entity_poly.pdbx_seq_one_letter_code
_entity_poly.pdbx_strand_id
1 'polypeptide(L)'
;MSPTQWDFPVELCCRPMAFVTLTGLDVVYNAVHRAVWDAFCANRRADRVPISFKVLPGDHEYPKCRSKRTSYEWYIPKGVLKTGWMNKHLNLVPALVVVFYELDWDEPQWKEKQSECATRVEIVRQSLQGRNTKVAVVLIQKKTPLPPGEDVIASERAAALCNVCELSGKSLFVLPHTDHLVGYIIRLENAFYEHAQTYYYTEIRRVKSHKEFLNKTTHQLLFVRHQFKIAFFSELKQDTQNALKNYRIAYNLVHELRAHETNILEIKTMAGFINYKICRLCFQHNTPLDAIAQFRKHIDLCKKKIGSAELAFEHAAWMAKQFQAFGDLFDEAIKLGLTAIQTQNPGFYYQQAAYYAQERKQHAKALCNHDAAVMYPNPDPLETQSGVLDFYGQRPWRQGILSFDLSDPEKEKAGILAIQLKERSVVHSEIIIALLSNAVAQFKKYKCPRMKSHLMVQMGEEYYYAKDYTKALKLLDYVMCDYRSEAWWTLLTSILTTALKCSYLMAQLKDYITYSLELLGRASTLKDEQKSRIEKNLMNVLMNESPDPEPDCDVLAVKTAQKLWADRVSLAGSNVFQIGVQDFVPFVQCKAKFHAPSFHVDVPVEFDVFLKADCPHPIRFSKLCVSFNNQVYNQFCVLEEASKASEVLENLTQGKMCLVPGKTRKLSFKFVAKTEDVGKKIEITSVDLFLGSESGRCVVLSWQGGGGDAASSQEALQAARSFKRRPKLAEDEIHWDSVIIQASTMIISRVPNISVHLRHEPPALMNEMYCLVVTVQSHEKSPIRDVKLTAGLKPGQDANLTQKTHVTLHGAELCDESYPALLTDIPVGDLHPGEQLEKTVYVRCGTVGSRMFLVYVSYLINTTVEGKEIICKCHKDDTVTIETVFPFDVAVRFVSTKFEHLERVYADIPFLLMTDVLSASPWALTIVSSELQLAPSMTAMDHLESQIDKVVLQTGESASECFCLRCPSAGNIEGGVATGHYIISWKRASVVESIPAVSTVITLPHVIAENIPLHVNADLPSFGRVRESLPVRYHLQNKTDLVQDVEISVEPSDAFMFSGLKQIRLRILPGTKQEMLYNFYPLMAGYQQLPSLNINLLRFPNFTNQLLRRFIPTSIFVKPQGRLLEDTSIAAA
;
A
#
# COMPACT_ATOMS: atom_id res chain seq x y z
N MET A 1 -14.73 50.82 -12.51
CA MET A 1 -13.31 50.84 -12.14
C MET A 1 -12.69 49.68 -12.88
N SER A 2 -11.60 49.85 -13.61
CA SER A 2 -10.82 48.69 -14.00
C SER A 2 -10.48 47.90 -12.71
N PRO A 3 -10.42 46.57 -12.74
CA PRO A 3 -10.03 45.73 -11.60
C PRO A 3 -8.77 46.23 -10.82
N THR A 4 -8.00 47.10 -11.47
CA THR A 4 -6.73 47.69 -11.09
C THR A 4 -6.70 48.61 -9.86
N GLN A 5 -7.80 49.13 -9.30
CA GLN A 5 -7.65 50.10 -8.20
C GLN A 5 -7.01 49.49 -6.94
N TRP A 6 -7.32 48.21 -6.68
CA TRP A 6 -6.75 47.48 -5.54
C TRP A 6 -5.44 46.79 -5.90
N ASP A 7 -5.15 46.64 -7.19
CA ASP A 7 -3.93 45.97 -7.62
C ASP A 7 -2.70 46.77 -7.22
N PHE A 8 -1.72 46.04 -6.71
CA PHE A 8 -0.42 46.64 -6.47
C PHE A 8 0.20 47.02 -7.81
N PRO A 9 0.74 48.25 -7.93
CA PRO A 9 1.32 48.72 -9.17
C PRO A 9 2.48 47.81 -9.57
N VAL A 10 2.61 47.55 -10.87
CA VAL A 10 3.64 46.66 -11.42
C VAL A 10 5.04 47.10 -10.97
N GLU A 11 5.25 48.40 -10.84
CA GLU A 11 6.49 49.00 -10.34
C GLU A 11 6.83 48.63 -8.89
N LEU A 12 5.83 48.33 -8.06
CA LEU A 12 6.04 47.85 -6.69
C LEU A 12 6.36 46.35 -6.68
N CYS A 13 5.64 45.57 -7.50
CA CYS A 13 5.74 44.11 -7.58
C CYS A 13 6.98 43.63 -8.35
N CYS A 14 7.53 44.43 -9.26
CA CYS A 14 8.75 44.08 -9.97
C CYS A 14 9.95 44.01 -9.01
N ARG A 15 10.97 43.21 -9.36
CA ARG A 15 12.27 43.27 -8.67
C ARG A 15 13.01 44.51 -9.21
N PRO A 16 13.32 45.51 -8.38
CA PRO A 16 14.03 46.69 -8.86
C PRO A 16 15.42 46.31 -9.38
N MET A 17 15.72 46.69 -10.63
CA MET A 17 17.00 46.48 -11.30
C MET A 17 17.62 47.82 -11.66
N ALA A 18 18.94 47.87 -11.73
CA ALA A 18 19.65 49.07 -12.15
C ALA A 18 19.24 49.43 -13.58
N PHE A 19 18.80 50.66 -13.83
CA PHE A 19 18.37 51.07 -15.16
C PHE A 19 19.54 51.70 -15.93
N VAL A 20 19.91 51.10 -17.06
CA VAL A 20 21.01 51.57 -17.92
C VAL A 20 20.49 51.75 -19.33
N THR A 21 20.80 52.90 -19.94
CA THR A 21 20.46 53.17 -21.34
C THR A 21 21.69 52.99 -22.21
N LEU A 22 21.52 52.31 -23.34
CA LEU A 22 22.53 52.22 -24.38
C LEU A 22 22.11 53.11 -25.55
N THR A 23 23.04 53.90 -26.08
CA THR A 23 22.80 54.77 -27.23
C THR A 23 23.94 54.65 -28.24
N GLY A 24 23.71 55.05 -29.49
CA GLY A 24 24.67 54.90 -30.58
C GLY A 24 24.67 53.53 -31.27
N LEU A 25 23.86 52.57 -30.78
CA LEU A 25 23.68 51.26 -31.42
C LEU A 25 22.52 51.29 -32.41
N ASP A 26 22.82 51.14 -33.70
CA ASP A 26 21.84 50.88 -34.75
C ASP A 26 21.50 49.39 -34.83
N VAL A 27 20.54 48.97 -34.00
CA VAL A 27 20.09 47.57 -33.90
C VAL A 27 19.22 47.12 -35.08
N VAL A 28 18.92 48.00 -36.04
CA VAL A 28 18.07 47.70 -37.19
C VAL A 28 18.92 47.41 -38.42
N TYR A 29 19.92 48.25 -38.71
CA TYR A 29 20.68 48.16 -39.96
C TYR A 29 22.13 47.71 -39.78
N ASN A 30 22.68 47.72 -38.56
CA ASN A 30 24.05 47.30 -38.31
C ASN A 30 24.10 45.96 -37.55
N ALA A 31 24.59 44.91 -38.23
CA ALA A 31 24.67 43.56 -37.70
C ALA A 31 25.59 43.45 -36.45
N VAL A 32 26.67 44.23 -36.41
CA VAL A 32 27.58 44.29 -35.25
C VAL A 32 26.84 44.88 -34.05
N HIS A 33 26.16 46.00 -34.25
CA HIS A 33 25.35 46.65 -33.20
C HIS A 33 24.22 45.75 -32.71
N ARG A 34 23.58 45.02 -33.62
CA ARG A 34 22.57 44.02 -33.29
C ARG A 34 23.16 42.91 -32.41
N ALA A 35 24.32 42.37 -32.78
CA ALA A 35 25.00 41.35 -32.00
C ALA A 35 25.39 41.84 -30.59
N VAL A 36 25.84 43.10 -30.47
CA VAL A 36 26.12 43.74 -29.16
C VAL A 36 24.86 43.84 -28.31
N TRP A 37 23.76 44.32 -28.87
CA TRP A 37 22.48 44.41 -28.16
C TRP A 37 21.95 43.04 -27.73
N ASP A 38 21.96 42.06 -28.64
CA ASP A 38 21.50 40.71 -28.35
C ASP A 38 22.37 40.07 -27.26
N ALA A 39 23.67 40.36 -27.18
CA ALA A 39 24.53 39.87 -26.11
C ALA A 39 24.20 40.42 -24.70
N PHE A 40 23.68 41.66 -24.62
CA PHE A 40 23.19 42.25 -23.37
C PHE A 40 21.81 41.72 -22.94
N CYS A 41 20.97 41.28 -23.89
CA CYS A 41 19.58 40.90 -23.63
C CYS A 41 19.32 39.39 -23.59
N ALA A 42 19.95 38.62 -24.48
CA ALA A 42 19.66 37.21 -24.66
C ALA A 42 20.19 36.36 -23.49
N ASN A 43 19.35 35.42 -23.01
CA ASN A 43 19.71 34.38 -22.06
C ASN A 43 20.47 34.88 -20.81
N ARG A 44 20.02 36.01 -20.23
CA ARG A 44 20.57 36.50 -18.96
C ARG A 44 20.27 35.49 -17.85
N ARG A 45 21.29 34.72 -17.50
CA ARG A 45 21.30 33.81 -16.36
C ARG A 45 21.30 34.60 -15.05
N ALA A 46 20.87 33.95 -13.96
CA ALA A 46 20.69 34.57 -12.64
C ALA A 46 22.00 35.02 -11.96
N ASP A 47 23.15 34.59 -12.49
CA ASP A 47 24.51 34.97 -12.06
C ASP A 47 24.96 36.33 -12.62
N ARG A 48 24.30 36.84 -13.67
CA ARG A 48 24.59 38.18 -14.20
C ARG A 48 24.07 39.27 -13.26
N VAL A 49 24.74 40.42 -13.27
CA VAL A 49 24.33 41.60 -12.49
C VAL A 49 22.90 42.05 -12.87
N PRO A 50 22.07 42.48 -11.91
CA PRO A 50 20.66 42.81 -12.15
C PRO A 50 20.50 44.20 -12.76
N ILE A 51 20.64 44.28 -14.08
CA ILE A 51 20.51 45.51 -14.88
C ILE A 51 19.34 45.39 -15.86
N SER A 52 18.49 46.41 -15.94
CA SER A 52 17.54 46.63 -17.03
C SER A 52 18.20 47.51 -18.09
N PHE A 53 18.38 46.98 -19.30
CA PHE A 53 18.91 47.74 -20.44
C PHE A 53 17.78 48.24 -21.35
N LYS A 54 17.96 49.42 -21.93
CA LYS A 54 17.09 49.94 -22.99
C LYS A 54 17.93 50.69 -24.02
N VAL A 55 17.74 50.39 -25.30
CA VAL A 55 18.32 51.19 -26.38
C VAL A 55 17.44 52.42 -26.60
N LEU A 56 18.04 53.61 -26.56
CA LEU A 56 17.37 54.88 -26.83
C LEU A 56 18.24 55.73 -27.77
N PRO A 57 17.62 56.60 -28.59
CA PRO A 57 18.37 57.52 -29.45
C PRO A 57 19.19 58.51 -28.60
N GLY A 58 20.28 59.04 -29.16
CA GLY A 58 21.24 59.87 -28.40
C GLY A 58 20.67 61.20 -27.94
N ASP A 59 19.69 61.70 -28.67
CA ASP A 59 18.91 62.92 -28.41
C ASP A 59 17.61 62.63 -27.63
N HIS A 60 17.46 61.44 -27.03
CA HIS A 60 16.27 61.11 -26.26
C HIS A 60 16.00 62.14 -25.15
N GLU A 61 14.79 62.69 -25.14
CA GLU A 61 14.38 63.67 -24.14
C GLU A 61 14.01 63.01 -22.81
N TYR A 62 14.96 62.98 -21.87
CA TYR A 62 14.70 62.50 -20.52
C TYR A 62 13.82 63.48 -19.72
N PRO A 63 13.02 63.00 -18.75
CA PRO A 63 12.22 63.89 -17.90
C PRO A 63 13.10 64.94 -17.21
N LYS A 64 12.81 66.23 -17.44
CA LYS A 64 13.60 67.35 -16.88
C LYS A 64 13.70 67.28 -15.34
N CYS A 65 14.80 67.76 -14.78
CA CYS A 65 14.90 67.92 -13.33
C CYS A 65 14.07 69.13 -12.90
N ARG A 66 13.00 68.94 -12.10
CA ARG A 66 12.25 70.07 -11.53
C ARG A 66 13.17 70.92 -10.65
N SER A 67 12.91 72.23 -10.58
CA SER A 67 13.64 73.17 -9.74
C SER A 67 13.70 72.67 -8.30
N LYS A 68 14.92 72.66 -7.76
CA LYS A 68 15.23 72.08 -6.44
C LYS A 68 14.72 73.07 -5.38
N ARG A 69 13.85 72.61 -4.48
CA ARG A 69 13.33 73.44 -3.38
C ARG A 69 14.36 73.51 -2.25
N THR A 70 14.81 74.71 -1.93
CA THR A 70 15.88 74.97 -0.95
C THR A 70 15.40 75.00 0.50
N SER A 71 14.11 75.25 0.75
CA SER A 71 13.51 75.25 2.09
C SER A 71 12.15 74.54 2.12
N TYR A 72 11.89 73.84 3.23
CA TYR A 72 10.61 73.20 3.53
C TYR A 72 9.76 73.98 4.53
N GLU A 73 10.26 75.09 5.09
CA GLU A 73 9.67 75.81 6.23
C GLU A 73 8.16 76.08 6.08
N TRP A 74 7.73 76.51 4.89
CA TRP A 74 6.32 76.83 4.58
C TRP A 74 5.62 75.79 3.69
N TYR A 75 6.24 74.62 3.46
CA TYR A 75 5.71 73.63 2.52
C TYR A 75 4.85 72.57 3.19
N ILE A 76 3.55 72.62 2.94
CA ILE A 76 2.62 71.60 3.42
C ILE A 76 2.51 70.47 2.37
N PRO A 77 2.86 69.21 2.70
CA PRO A 77 2.77 68.09 1.77
C PRO A 77 1.31 67.69 1.51
N LYS A 78 0.95 67.52 0.24
CA LYS A 78 -0.41 67.14 -0.21
C LYS A 78 -0.70 65.62 -0.22
N GLY A 79 0.29 64.79 0.11
CA GLY A 79 0.20 63.34 0.04
C GLY A 79 1.53 62.66 0.36
N VAL A 80 1.57 61.33 0.34
CA VAL A 80 2.72 60.52 0.76
C VAL A 80 3.63 60.18 -0.40
N LEU A 81 3.21 59.41 -1.40
CA LEU A 81 4.08 59.01 -2.53
C LEU A 81 3.40 59.28 -3.87
N LYS A 82 4.12 59.96 -4.76
CA LYS A 82 3.62 60.26 -6.11
C LYS A 82 3.56 59.00 -6.97
N THR A 83 2.49 58.86 -7.76
CA THR A 83 2.25 57.69 -8.61
C THR A 83 3.39 57.41 -9.60
N GLY A 84 3.78 58.43 -10.37
CA GLY A 84 4.88 58.31 -11.35
C GLY A 84 6.30 58.20 -10.77
N TRP A 85 6.48 58.21 -9.43
CA TRP A 85 7.83 58.24 -8.86
C TRP A 85 8.61 56.94 -9.04
N MET A 86 7.98 55.77 -8.83
CA MET A 86 8.66 54.48 -9.01
C MET A 86 8.99 54.24 -10.48
N ASN A 87 8.01 54.41 -11.37
CA ASN A 87 8.19 54.27 -12.83
C ASN A 87 9.32 55.17 -13.35
N LYS A 88 9.40 56.41 -12.87
CA LYS A 88 10.47 57.34 -13.22
C LYS A 88 11.87 56.78 -12.99
N HIS A 89 12.11 56.09 -11.88
CA HIS A 89 13.44 55.59 -11.53
C HIS A 89 13.70 54.15 -11.99
N LEU A 90 12.66 53.44 -12.43
CA LEU A 90 12.77 52.12 -13.05
C LEU A 90 12.97 52.21 -14.57
N ASN A 91 12.28 53.13 -15.25
CA ASN A 91 12.09 53.08 -16.70
C ASN A 91 12.38 54.38 -17.46
N LEU A 92 12.44 55.54 -16.79
CA LEU A 92 12.54 56.84 -17.47
C LEU A 92 13.86 57.58 -17.21
N VAL A 93 14.43 57.46 -16.01
CA VAL A 93 15.69 58.13 -15.65
C VAL A 93 16.75 57.08 -15.38
N PRO A 94 17.67 56.84 -16.33
CA PRO A 94 18.72 55.86 -16.16
C PRO A 94 19.74 56.29 -15.10
N ALA A 95 20.34 55.30 -14.46
CA ALA A 95 21.48 55.48 -13.57
C ALA A 95 22.78 55.75 -14.37
N LEU A 96 22.87 55.16 -15.57
CA LEU A 96 23.98 55.30 -16.51
C LEU A 96 23.44 55.35 -17.94
N VAL A 97 23.94 56.28 -18.75
CA VAL A 97 23.81 56.26 -20.21
C VAL A 97 25.16 55.91 -20.81
N VAL A 98 25.17 54.89 -21.68
CA VAL A 98 26.37 54.39 -22.34
C VAL A 98 26.29 54.73 -23.83
N VAL A 99 27.24 55.53 -24.31
CA VAL A 99 27.37 55.93 -25.70
C VAL A 99 28.29 54.95 -26.41
N PHE A 100 27.75 54.16 -27.33
CA PHE A 100 28.53 53.31 -28.22
C PHE A 100 28.97 54.12 -29.43
N TYR A 101 30.24 53.99 -29.78
CA TYR A 101 30.84 54.69 -30.91
C TYR A 101 31.88 53.78 -31.58
N GLU A 102 31.80 53.63 -32.90
CA GLU A 102 32.77 52.84 -33.66
C GLU A 102 34.04 53.68 -33.88
N LEU A 103 35.15 53.28 -33.25
CA LEU A 103 36.43 54.00 -33.32
C LEU A 103 37.60 53.10 -32.94
N ASP A 104 38.43 52.77 -33.91
CA ASP A 104 39.69 52.04 -33.71
C ASP A 104 40.83 53.00 -33.32
N TRP A 105 41.81 52.51 -32.55
CA TRP A 105 42.93 53.32 -32.07
C TRP A 105 43.89 53.74 -33.17
N ASP A 106 43.85 53.10 -34.34
CA ASP A 106 44.66 53.41 -35.53
C ASP A 106 43.90 54.21 -36.60
N GLU A 107 42.74 54.79 -36.25
CA GLU A 107 41.92 55.57 -37.18
C GLU A 107 42.71 56.75 -37.80
N PRO A 108 42.75 56.88 -39.15
CA PRO A 108 43.48 57.95 -39.83
C PRO A 108 42.93 59.35 -39.52
N GLN A 109 41.60 59.48 -39.46
CA GLN A 109 40.90 60.74 -39.18
C GLN A 109 40.58 60.91 -37.69
N TRP A 110 41.56 60.62 -36.83
CA TRP A 110 41.39 60.60 -35.37
C TRP A 110 40.72 61.86 -34.80
N LYS A 111 41.20 63.06 -35.18
CA LYS A 111 40.68 64.34 -34.63
C LYS A 111 39.22 64.59 -34.98
N GLU A 112 38.79 64.21 -36.19
CA GLU A 112 37.41 64.38 -36.64
C GLU A 112 36.47 63.44 -35.88
N LYS A 113 36.83 62.16 -35.81
CA LYS A 113 36.08 61.13 -35.07
C LYS A 113 36.03 61.42 -33.56
N GLN A 114 37.14 61.92 -33.01
CA GLN A 114 37.20 62.39 -31.62
C GLN A 114 36.20 63.53 -31.38
N SER A 115 36.13 64.52 -32.28
CA SER A 115 35.18 65.63 -32.18
C SER A 115 33.73 65.15 -32.31
N GLU A 116 33.46 64.24 -33.25
CA GLU A 116 32.12 63.68 -33.46
C GLU A 116 31.63 62.91 -32.21
N CYS A 117 32.48 62.06 -31.63
CA CYS A 117 32.19 61.35 -30.39
C CYS A 117 31.89 62.33 -29.24
N ALA A 118 32.69 63.38 -29.11
CA ALA A 118 32.48 64.41 -28.09
C ALA A 118 31.14 65.13 -28.27
N THR A 119 30.75 65.47 -29.50
CA THR A 119 29.43 66.05 -29.78
C THR A 119 28.29 65.11 -29.37
N ARG A 120 28.40 63.81 -29.66
CA ARG A 120 27.39 62.82 -29.23
C ARG A 120 27.27 62.73 -27.70
N VAL A 121 28.40 62.75 -26.99
CA VAL A 121 28.41 62.77 -25.52
C VAL A 121 27.78 64.05 -24.97
N GLU A 122 28.05 65.20 -25.60
CA GLU A 122 27.51 66.49 -25.20
C GLU A 122 25.98 66.57 -25.37
N ILE A 123 25.44 66.04 -26.48
CA ILE A 123 23.98 65.93 -26.69
C ILE A 123 23.33 65.13 -25.55
N VAL A 124 23.93 64.01 -25.16
CA VAL A 124 23.45 63.18 -24.05
C VAL A 124 23.54 63.92 -22.71
N ARG A 125 24.60 64.71 -22.48
CA ARG A 125 24.73 65.52 -21.26
C ARG A 125 23.67 66.61 -21.19
N GLN A 126 23.39 67.27 -22.30
CA GLN A 126 22.36 68.30 -22.39
C GLN A 126 20.97 67.73 -22.11
N SER A 127 20.63 66.55 -22.63
CA SER A 127 19.35 65.89 -22.35
C SER A 127 19.23 65.44 -20.88
N LEU A 128 20.35 65.21 -20.19
CA LEU A 128 20.43 64.83 -18.77
C LEU A 128 20.66 66.03 -17.82
N GLN A 129 20.55 67.27 -18.29
CA GLN A 129 20.88 68.46 -17.50
C GLN A 129 20.20 68.47 -16.11
N GLY A 130 21.01 68.64 -15.06
CA GLY A 130 20.56 68.66 -13.66
C GLY A 130 20.31 67.29 -13.02
N ARG A 131 20.53 66.18 -13.75
CA ARG A 131 20.50 64.81 -13.24
C ARG A 131 21.91 64.36 -12.85
N ASN A 132 22.00 63.45 -11.89
CA ASN A 132 23.27 62.83 -11.47
C ASN A 132 23.60 61.56 -12.28
N THR A 133 22.81 61.29 -13.33
CA THR A 133 23.00 60.15 -14.24
C THR A 133 24.42 60.16 -14.76
N LYS A 134 25.08 58.99 -14.69
CA LYS A 134 26.44 58.84 -15.19
C LYS A 134 26.42 58.71 -16.71
N VAL A 135 27.50 59.14 -17.36
CA VAL A 135 27.72 58.95 -18.79
C VAL A 135 29.01 58.16 -18.96
N ALA A 136 28.98 57.14 -19.81
CA ALA A 136 30.16 56.36 -20.19
C ALA A 136 30.19 56.20 -21.71
N VAL A 137 31.38 55.95 -22.25
CA VAL A 137 31.60 55.68 -23.67
C VAL A 137 32.16 54.27 -23.83
N VAL A 138 31.64 53.53 -24.82
CA VAL A 138 32.17 52.25 -25.25
C VAL A 138 32.60 52.37 -26.69
N LEU A 139 33.89 52.19 -26.94
CA LEU A 139 34.44 52.15 -28.29
C LEU A 139 34.29 50.75 -28.86
N ILE A 140 33.54 50.61 -29.95
CA ILE A 140 33.45 49.35 -30.69
C ILE A 140 34.66 49.31 -31.63
N GLN A 141 35.48 48.27 -31.46
CA GLN A 141 36.72 48.09 -32.22
C GLN A 141 36.69 46.81 -33.04
N LYS A 142 37.27 46.86 -34.23
CA LYS A 142 37.37 45.71 -35.13
C LYS A 142 38.49 44.76 -34.71
N LYS A 143 39.57 45.30 -34.14
CA LYS A 143 40.77 44.55 -33.71
C LYS A 143 40.72 44.28 -32.21
N THR A 144 41.27 43.13 -31.79
CA THR A 144 41.48 42.84 -30.37
C THR A 144 42.53 43.80 -29.80
N PRO A 145 42.25 44.52 -28.69
CA PRO A 145 43.22 45.43 -28.10
C PRO A 145 44.45 44.66 -27.58
N LEU A 146 45.62 45.25 -27.77
CA LEU A 146 46.89 44.75 -27.22
C LEU A 146 46.87 44.78 -25.68
N PRO A 147 47.66 43.92 -24.99
CA PRO A 147 47.79 43.91 -23.54
C PRO A 147 48.09 45.30 -22.95
N PRO A 148 47.61 45.59 -21.71
CA PRO A 148 47.87 46.86 -21.05
C PRO A 148 49.37 47.15 -20.93
N GLY A 149 49.83 48.25 -21.55
CA GLY A 149 51.23 48.69 -21.52
C GLY A 149 51.98 48.54 -22.84
N GLU A 150 51.48 47.75 -23.80
CA GLU A 150 52.15 47.56 -25.09
C GLU A 150 51.77 48.61 -26.14
N ASP A 151 50.61 49.27 -26.00
CA ASP A 151 50.10 50.25 -26.95
C ASP A 151 50.08 51.68 -26.35
N VAL A 152 51.23 52.36 -26.46
CA VAL A 152 51.41 53.75 -25.99
C VAL A 152 50.45 54.70 -26.72
N ILE A 153 50.20 54.45 -28.01
CA ILE A 153 49.32 55.29 -28.84
C ILE A 153 47.88 55.20 -28.35
N ALA A 154 47.38 53.99 -28.06
CA ALA A 154 46.05 53.80 -27.50
C ALA A 154 45.89 54.52 -26.16
N SER A 155 46.91 54.48 -25.29
CA SER A 155 46.86 55.19 -23.99
C SER A 155 46.78 56.71 -24.15
N GLU A 156 47.58 57.30 -25.04
CA GLU A 156 47.53 58.75 -25.31
C GLU A 156 46.20 59.17 -25.94
N ARG A 157 45.73 58.41 -26.94
CA ARG A 157 44.45 58.63 -27.61
C ARG A 157 43.27 58.48 -26.65
N ALA A 158 43.28 57.48 -25.77
CA ALA A 158 42.25 57.28 -24.74
C ALA A 158 42.19 58.47 -23.77
N ALA A 159 43.34 58.98 -23.32
CA ALA A 159 43.41 60.15 -22.45
C ALA A 159 42.90 61.41 -23.16
N ALA A 160 43.30 61.62 -24.42
CA ALA A 160 42.83 62.73 -25.23
C ALA A 160 41.31 62.68 -25.47
N LEU A 161 40.75 61.50 -25.76
CA LEU A 161 39.30 61.33 -25.92
C LEU A 161 38.55 61.58 -24.61
N CYS A 162 39.06 61.07 -23.48
CA CYS A 162 38.48 61.34 -22.16
C CYS A 162 38.43 62.84 -21.86
N ASN A 163 39.51 63.57 -22.16
CA ASN A 163 39.59 65.00 -21.92
C ASN A 163 38.56 65.78 -22.76
N VAL A 164 38.44 65.48 -24.06
CA VAL A 164 37.49 66.18 -24.95
C VAL A 164 36.04 65.84 -24.61
N CYS A 165 35.75 64.60 -24.20
CA CYS A 165 34.42 64.18 -23.74
C CYS A 165 34.11 64.54 -22.28
N GLU A 166 35.07 65.16 -21.56
CA GLU A 166 35.02 65.42 -20.12
C GLU A 166 34.69 64.18 -19.26
N LEU A 167 35.17 63.00 -19.67
CA LEU A 167 34.93 61.73 -18.99
C LEU A 167 36.10 61.37 -18.08
N SER A 168 35.82 60.70 -16.96
CA SER A 168 36.87 60.03 -16.20
C SER A 168 37.38 58.81 -16.98
N GLY A 169 38.67 58.47 -16.84
CA GLY A 169 39.23 57.28 -17.50
C GLY A 169 38.51 55.96 -17.16
N LYS A 170 37.81 55.90 -16.02
CA LYS A 170 36.98 54.74 -15.63
C LYS A 170 35.64 54.63 -16.37
N SER A 171 35.28 55.66 -17.14
CA SER A 171 34.03 55.74 -17.88
C SER A 171 34.24 55.56 -19.40
N LEU A 172 35.46 55.21 -19.81
CA LEU A 172 35.79 54.82 -21.17
C LEU A 172 36.09 53.33 -21.20
N PHE A 173 35.39 52.60 -22.07
CA PHE A 173 35.56 51.17 -22.25
C PHE A 173 35.79 50.83 -23.72
N VAL A 174 36.38 49.67 -23.97
CA VAL A 174 36.63 49.14 -25.31
C VAL A 174 35.90 47.80 -25.46
N LEU A 175 35.18 47.64 -26.57
CA LEU A 175 34.46 46.44 -26.93
C LEU A 175 34.97 45.91 -28.28
N PRO A 176 35.88 44.93 -28.28
CA PRO A 176 36.33 44.30 -29.52
C PRO A 176 35.25 43.36 -30.07
N HIS A 177 34.93 43.49 -31.36
CA HIS A 177 33.98 42.61 -32.03
C HIS A 177 34.69 41.32 -32.49
N THR A 178 34.79 40.35 -31.58
CA THR A 178 35.46 39.06 -31.77
C THR A 178 34.52 37.90 -31.39
N ASP A 179 34.94 36.66 -31.64
CA ASP A 179 34.20 35.45 -31.24
C ASP A 179 33.94 35.35 -29.72
N HIS A 180 34.68 36.10 -28.90
CA HIS A 180 34.52 36.17 -27.44
C HIS A 180 33.64 37.32 -26.95
N LEU A 181 32.82 37.93 -27.82
CA LEU A 181 31.97 39.10 -27.53
C LEU A 181 31.23 39.00 -26.18
N VAL A 182 30.61 37.86 -25.88
CA VAL A 182 29.84 37.64 -24.65
C VAL A 182 30.69 37.85 -23.40
N GLY A 183 31.96 37.45 -23.40
CA GLY A 183 32.87 37.63 -22.28
C GLY A 183 33.17 39.10 -22.00
N TYR A 184 33.37 39.90 -23.05
CA TYR A 184 33.56 41.34 -22.94
C TYR A 184 32.29 42.05 -22.47
N ILE A 185 31.13 41.63 -22.97
CA ILE A 185 29.83 42.14 -22.54
C ILE A 185 29.62 41.91 -21.04
N ILE A 186 29.96 40.74 -20.49
CA ILE A 186 29.85 40.47 -19.05
C ILE A 186 30.77 41.42 -18.24
N ARG A 187 31.98 41.72 -18.74
CA ARG A 187 32.87 42.71 -18.09
C ARG A 187 32.28 44.12 -18.11
N LEU A 188 31.70 44.53 -19.26
CA LEU A 188 31.00 45.81 -19.38
C LEU A 188 29.79 45.88 -18.45
N GLU A 189 28.98 44.82 -18.38
CA GLU A 189 27.85 44.74 -17.46
C GLU A 189 28.28 45.02 -16.01
N ASN A 190 29.36 44.39 -15.54
CA ASN A 190 29.89 44.63 -14.19
C ASN A 190 30.35 46.08 -14.01
N ALA A 191 31.05 46.66 -14.98
CA ALA A 191 31.48 48.05 -14.90
C ALA A 191 30.30 49.04 -14.89
N PHE A 192 29.28 48.79 -15.73
CA PHE A 192 28.04 49.56 -15.77
C PHE A 192 27.27 49.45 -14.47
N TYR A 193 27.25 48.25 -13.89
CA TYR A 193 26.65 47.99 -12.60
C TYR A 193 27.28 48.86 -11.52
N GLU A 194 28.61 48.91 -11.41
CA GLU A 194 29.32 49.75 -10.43
C GLU A 194 28.98 51.24 -10.56
N HIS A 195 28.88 51.74 -11.79
CA HIS A 195 28.46 53.12 -12.05
C HIS A 195 27.02 53.36 -11.60
N ALA A 196 26.12 52.41 -11.88
CA ALA A 196 24.73 52.48 -11.43
C ALA A 196 24.60 52.41 -9.90
N GLN A 197 25.39 51.55 -9.24
CA GLN A 197 25.47 51.46 -7.78
C GLN A 197 25.88 52.79 -7.15
N THR A 198 26.89 53.44 -7.73
CA THR A 198 27.35 54.76 -7.31
C THR A 198 26.26 55.81 -7.47
N TYR A 199 25.52 55.80 -8.59
CA TYR A 199 24.38 56.69 -8.80
C TYR A 199 23.32 56.52 -7.70
N TYR A 200 22.85 55.30 -7.44
CA TYR A 200 21.81 55.09 -6.43
C TYR A 200 22.31 55.45 -5.02
N TYR A 201 23.58 55.25 -4.73
CA TYR A 201 24.17 55.71 -3.48
C TYR A 201 24.12 57.24 -3.33
N THR A 202 24.43 57.99 -4.38
CA THR A 202 24.31 59.47 -4.36
C THR A 202 22.88 59.93 -4.19
N GLU A 203 21.91 59.26 -4.84
CA GLU A 203 20.49 59.57 -4.66
C GLU A 203 20.00 59.25 -3.24
N ILE A 204 20.46 58.15 -2.63
CA ILE A 204 20.17 57.84 -1.22
C ILE A 204 20.68 58.97 -0.29
N ARG A 205 21.93 59.39 -0.45
CA ARG A 205 22.53 60.48 0.34
C ARG A 205 21.73 61.78 0.19
N ARG A 206 21.30 62.09 -1.03
CA ARG A 206 20.49 63.27 -1.32
C ARG A 206 19.11 63.22 -0.66
N VAL A 207 18.44 62.07 -0.69
CA VAL A 207 17.14 61.90 -0.01
C VAL A 207 17.31 62.01 1.51
N LYS A 208 18.44 61.53 2.06
CA LYS A 208 18.78 61.68 3.49
C LYS A 208 19.02 63.14 3.88
N SER A 209 19.81 63.90 3.12
CA SER A 209 20.06 65.32 3.44
C SER A 209 18.76 66.13 3.40
N HIS A 210 17.86 65.86 2.44
CA HIS A 210 16.54 66.51 2.42
C HIS A 210 15.68 66.18 3.64
N LYS A 211 15.84 64.98 4.21
CA LYS A 211 15.10 64.55 5.41
C LYS A 211 15.53 65.32 6.66
N GLU A 212 16.78 65.77 6.74
CA GLU A 212 17.31 66.53 7.88
C GLU A 212 16.67 67.93 8.02
N PHE A 213 16.19 68.50 6.92
CA PHE A 213 15.49 69.79 6.90
C PHE A 213 13.98 69.69 7.20
N LEU A 214 13.46 68.51 7.56
CA LEU A 214 12.03 68.30 7.79
C LEU A 214 11.66 68.45 9.27
N ASN A 215 10.62 69.24 9.53
CA ASN A 215 9.99 69.32 10.85
C ASN A 215 9.03 68.12 11.09
N LYS A 216 9.22 67.37 12.18
CA LYS A 216 8.41 66.19 12.55
C LYS A 216 6.93 66.49 12.77
N THR A 217 6.55 67.73 13.08
CA THR A 217 5.16 68.10 13.34
C THR A 217 4.41 68.39 12.03
N THR A 218 5.01 69.16 11.12
CA THR A 218 4.33 69.63 9.90
C THR A 218 4.59 68.75 8.67
N HIS A 219 5.67 67.97 8.66
CA HIS A 219 6.13 67.23 7.48
C HIS A 219 6.07 65.70 7.62
N GLN A 220 5.19 65.17 8.47
CA GLN A 220 5.08 63.72 8.73
C GLN A 220 4.96 62.87 7.46
N LEU A 221 4.15 63.30 6.48
CA LEU A 221 4.00 62.62 5.19
C LEU A 221 5.33 62.54 4.41
N LEU A 222 6.17 63.57 4.55
CA LEU A 222 7.50 63.58 3.93
C LEU A 222 8.46 62.62 4.63
N PHE A 223 8.36 62.42 5.95
CA PHE A 223 9.18 61.41 6.63
C PHE A 223 8.93 60.01 6.07
N VAL A 224 7.67 59.62 5.91
CA VAL A 224 7.30 58.36 5.25
C VAL A 224 7.85 58.31 3.83
N ARG A 225 7.60 59.36 3.03
CA ARG A 225 8.05 59.45 1.64
C ARG A 225 9.55 59.26 1.50
N HIS A 226 10.35 60.03 2.23
CA HIS A 226 11.81 59.98 2.13
C HIS A 226 12.33 58.62 2.58
N GLN A 227 11.73 58.03 3.61
CA GLN A 227 12.14 56.72 4.10
C GLN A 227 11.82 55.59 3.11
N PHE A 228 10.63 55.62 2.48
CA PHE A 228 10.28 54.72 1.38
C PHE A 228 11.26 54.85 0.22
N LYS A 229 11.59 56.09 -0.19
CA LYS A 229 12.51 56.35 -1.30
C LYS A 229 13.91 55.84 -1.03
N ILE A 230 14.42 56.03 0.20
CA ILE A 230 15.72 55.47 0.62
C ILE A 230 15.68 53.96 0.51
N ALA A 231 14.62 53.31 1.01
CA ALA A 231 14.48 51.86 0.95
C ALA A 231 14.43 51.34 -0.50
N PHE A 232 13.65 51.99 -1.37
CA PHE A 232 13.53 51.62 -2.77
C PHE A 232 14.84 51.82 -3.55
N PHE A 233 15.58 52.91 -3.29
CA PHE A 233 16.91 53.08 -3.87
C PHE A 233 17.92 52.06 -3.33
N SER A 234 17.80 51.65 -2.07
CA SER A 234 18.62 50.54 -1.54
C SER A 234 18.30 49.23 -2.25
N GLU A 235 17.04 48.94 -2.61
CA GLU A 235 16.70 47.79 -3.48
C GLU A 235 17.32 47.91 -4.88
N LEU A 236 17.26 49.08 -5.52
CA LEU A 236 17.93 49.32 -6.81
C LEU A 236 19.45 49.12 -6.72
N LYS A 237 20.02 49.46 -5.56
CA LYS A 237 21.42 49.20 -5.19
C LYS A 237 21.68 47.72 -4.78
N GLN A 238 20.66 46.86 -4.80
CA GLN A 238 20.68 45.48 -4.30
C GLN A 238 21.15 45.32 -2.83
N ASP A 239 21.10 46.39 -2.03
CA ASP A 239 21.36 46.39 -0.59
C ASP A 239 20.06 46.05 0.16
N THR A 240 19.68 44.78 0.08
CA THR A 240 18.38 44.28 0.55
C THR A 240 18.20 44.37 2.07
N GLN A 241 19.28 44.25 2.85
CA GLN A 241 19.24 44.40 4.31
C GLN A 241 18.93 45.84 4.71
N ASN A 242 19.61 46.81 4.09
CA ASN A 242 19.34 48.22 4.36
C ASN A 242 17.98 48.65 3.81
N ALA A 243 17.55 48.10 2.66
CA ALA A 243 16.19 48.30 2.15
C ALA A 243 15.15 47.87 3.18
N LEU A 244 15.25 46.64 3.69
CA LEU A 244 14.34 46.10 4.72
C LEU A 244 14.31 46.97 5.97
N LYS A 245 15.48 47.39 6.48
CA LYS A 245 15.59 48.30 7.63
C LYS A 245 14.84 49.61 7.39
N ASN A 246 15.05 50.25 6.24
CA ASN A 246 14.40 51.52 5.93
C ASN A 246 12.89 51.34 5.68
N TYR A 247 12.45 50.24 5.08
CA TYR A 247 11.02 49.92 4.96
C TYR A 247 10.35 49.72 6.32
N ARG A 248 10.98 49.01 7.26
CA ARG A 248 10.46 48.86 8.63
C ARG A 248 10.30 50.21 9.34
N ILE A 249 11.26 51.14 9.16
CA ILE A 249 11.15 52.51 9.70
C ILE A 249 10.01 53.26 8.99
N ALA A 250 9.91 53.18 7.66
CA ALA A 250 8.84 53.81 6.90
C ALA A 250 7.46 53.31 7.35
N TYR A 251 7.35 52.00 7.62
CA TYR A 251 6.13 51.36 8.11
C TYR A 251 5.68 51.93 9.45
N ASN A 252 6.60 52.04 10.41
CA ASN A 252 6.30 52.65 11.71
C ASN A 252 5.84 54.10 11.56
N LEU A 253 6.56 54.90 10.74
CA LEU A 253 6.19 56.29 10.45
C LEU A 253 4.80 56.42 9.80
N VAL A 254 4.38 55.47 8.96
CA VAL A 254 3.02 55.47 8.37
C VAL A 254 1.95 55.30 9.44
N HIS A 255 2.20 54.46 10.45
CA HIS A 255 1.25 54.23 11.53
C HIS A 255 1.24 55.36 12.58
N GLU A 256 2.26 56.21 12.61
CA GLU A 256 2.30 57.46 13.39
C GLU A 256 1.47 58.60 12.75
N LEU A 257 1.10 58.48 11.48
CA LEU A 257 0.27 59.48 10.80
C LEU A 257 -1.13 59.54 11.41
N ARG A 258 -1.63 60.77 11.64
CA ARG A 258 -3.01 60.98 12.06
C ARG A 258 -3.97 60.57 10.93
N ALA A 259 -4.82 59.59 11.24
CA ALA A 259 -5.84 59.07 10.34
C ALA A 259 -7.14 59.87 10.44
N HIS A 260 -7.64 60.32 9.29
CA HIS A 260 -8.94 60.93 9.08
C HIS A 260 -9.65 60.20 7.94
N GLU A 261 -10.97 60.30 7.85
CA GLU A 261 -11.74 59.67 6.76
C GLU A 261 -11.24 60.07 5.38
N THR A 262 -10.71 61.29 5.25
CA THR A 262 -10.21 61.88 4.02
C THR A 262 -8.88 61.30 3.53
N ASN A 263 -8.01 60.83 4.44
CA ASN A 263 -6.65 60.36 4.14
C ASN A 263 -6.42 58.88 4.48
N ILE A 264 -7.41 58.20 5.06
CA ILE A 264 -7.28 56.81 5.52
C ILE A 264 -6.93 55.85 4.39
N LEU A 265 -7.48 56.07 3.19
CA LEU A 265 -7.18 55.25 2.01
C LEU A 265 -5.72 55.39 1.58
N GLU A 266 -5.19 56.62 1.56
CA GLU A 266 -3.78 56.89 1.25
C GLU A 266 -2.87 56.22 2.28
N ILE A 267 -3.17 56.37 3.58
CA ILE A 267 -2.41 55.72 4.66
C ILE A 267 -2.43 54.20 4.50
N LYS A 268 -3.60 53.59 4.26
CA LYS A 268 -3.72 52.13 4.07
C LYS A 268 -2.99 51.64 2.82
N THR A 269 -3.12 52.36 1.71
CA THR A 269 -2.44 52.04 0.45
C THR A 269 -0.92 52.04 0.67
N MET A 270 -0.40 53.05 1.35
CA MET A 270 1.02 53.15 1.65
C MET A 270 1.50 52.11 2.67
N ALA A 271 0.72 51.85 3.72
CA ALA A 271 1.00 50.78 4.66
C ALA A 271 1.06 49.42 3.95
N GLY A 272 0.10 49.14 3.06
CA GLY A 272 0.06 47.92 2.25
C GLY A 272 1.28 47.79 1.32
N PHE A 273 1.66 48.87 0.63
CA PHE A 273 2.82 48.85 -0.27
C PHE A 273 4.13 48.58 0.47
N ILE A 274 4.33 49.25 1.61
CA ILE A 274 5.50 49.06 2.44
C ILE A 274 5.49 47.64 3.03
N ASN A 275 4.34 47.17 3.53
CA ASN A 275 4.20 45.83 4.08
C ASN A 275 4.53 44.75 3.05
N TYR A 276 4.03 44.88 1.82
CA TYR A 276 4.36 43.99 0.71
C TYR A 276 5.87 43.91 0.47
N LYS A 277 6.56 45.07 0.43
CA LYS A 277 8.03 45.11 0.29
C LYS A 277 8.75 44.47 1.47
N ILE A 278 8.30 44.70 2.71
CA ILE A 278 8.89 44.05 3.90
C ILE A 278 8.74 42.54 3.82
N CYS A 279 7.52 42.03 3.59
CA CYS A 279 7.26 40.59 3.52
C CYS A 279 8.07 39.92 2.41
N ARG A 280 8.13 40.54 1.22
CA ARG A 280 8.93 40.03 0.11
C ARG A 280 10.42 39.93 0.45
N LEU A 281 10.98 40.97 1.08
CA LEU A 281 12.39 40.97 1.49
C LEU A 281 12.66 39.94 2.60
N CYS A 282 11.74 39.76 3.56
CA CYS A 282 11.86 38.70 4.56
C CYS A 282 11.87 37.30 3.92
N PHE A 283 11.01 37.04 2.92
CA PHE A 283 11.05 35.78 2.17
C PHE A 283 12.38 35.62 1.42
N GLN A 284 12.87 36.67 0.78
CA GLN A 284 14.18 36.66 0.10
C GLN A 284 15.35 36.38 1.06
N HIS A 285 15.24 36.82 2.33
CA HIS A 285 16.23 36.57 3.37
C HIS A 285 16.04 35.22 4.08
N ASN A 286 15.16 34.34 3.59
CA ASN A 286 14.80 33.09 4.23
C ASN A 286 14.32 33.25 5.69
N THR A 287 13.62 34.35 5.99
CA THR A 287 12.98 34.59 7.30
C THR A 287 11.44 34.60 7.18
N PRO A 288 10.81 33.47 6.80
CA PRO A 288 9.36 33.39 6.58
C PRO A 288 8.54 33.69 7.85
N LEU A 289 9.04 33.33 9.03
CA LEU A 289 8.35 33.62 10.30
C LEU A 289 8.26 35.12 10.57
N ASP A 290 9.31 35.88 10.24
CA ASP A 290 9.30 37.34 10.30
C ASP A 290 8.27 37.92 9.32
N ALA A 291 8.19 37.37 8.10
CA ALA A 291 7.19 37.79 7.11
C ALA A 291 5.77 37.55 7.62
N ILE A 292 5.50 36.37 8.18
CA ILE A 292 4.20 36.00 8.75
C ILE A 292 3.85 36.89 9.95
N ALA A 293 4.80 37.13 10.87
CA ALA A 293 4.60 37.99 12.02
C ALA A 293 4.33 39.44 11.61
N GLN A 294 5.09 39.97 10.66
CA GLN A 294 4.88 41.29 10.08
C GLN A 294 3.49 41.39 9.43
N PHE A 295 3.09 40.40 8.65
CA PHE A 295 1.79 40.40 7.98
C PHE A 295 0.63 40.32 8.98
N ARG A 296 0.72 39.48 10.01
CA ARG A 296 -0.28 39.43 11.10
C ARG A 296 -0.41 40.78 11.79
N LYS A 297 0.71 41.38 12.20
CA LYS A 297 0.74 42.73 12.78
C LYS A 297 0.10 43.76 11.84
N HIS A 298 0.37 43.66 10.55
CA HIS A 298 -0.23 44.56 9.55
C HIS A 298 -1.74 44.45 9.49
N ILE A 299 -2.26 43.22 9.43
CA ILE A 299 -3.69 42.95 9.44
C ILE A 299 -4.32 43.46 10.73
N ASP A 300 -3.74 43.19 11.91
CA ASP A 300 -4.30 43.63 13.19
C ASP A 300 -4.40 45.16 13.30
N LEU A 301 -3.39 45.89 12.81
CA LEU A 301 -3.37 47.35 12.81
C LEU A 301 -4.33 47.96 11.79
N CYS A 302 -4.53 47.31 10.64
CA CYS A 302 -5.32 47.86 9.54
C CYS A 302 -6.78 47.39 9.52
N LYS A 303 -7.12 46.25 10.14
CA LYS A 303 -8.49 45.70 10.21
C LYS A 303 -9.49 46.67 10.84
N LYS A 304 -9.04 47.50 11.81
CA LYS A 304 -9.86 48.53 12.46
C LYS A 304 -9.98 49.82 11.64
N LYS A 305 -9.19 49.97 10.57
CA LYS A 305 -9.17 51.16 9.69
C LYS A 305 -10.13 50.95 8.52
N ILE A 306 -11.43 50.91 8.80
CA ILE A 306 -12.46 50.68 7.78
C ILE A 306 -12.51 51.86 6.81
N GLY A 307 -12.54 53.08 7.35
CA GLY A 307 -12.76 54.31 6.59
C GLY A 307 -14.24 54.68 6.61
N SER A 308 -14.75 55.27 5.52
CA SER A 308 -16.18 55.59 5.40
C SER A 308 -17.04 54.32 5.43
N ALA A 309 -18.09 54.32 6.24
CA ALA A 309 -19.03 53.21 6.34
C ALA A 309 -19.78 52.97 5.02
N GLU A 310 -20.02 54.03 4.23
CA GLU A 310 -20.67 53.96 2.91
C GLU A 310 -19.82 53.24 1.86
N LEU A 311 -18.54 53.01 2.17
CA LEU A 311 -17.56 52.31 1.32
C LEU A 311 -16.98 51.07 2.03
N ALA A 312 -17.73 50.42 2.94
CA ALA A 312 -17.24 49.25 3.67
C ALA A 312 -16.76 48.11 2.75
N PHE A 313 -17.39 47.92 1.58
CA PHE A 313 -16.95 46.96 0.55
C PHE A 313 -15.54 47.25 0.04
N GLU A 314 -15.12 48.51 0.05
CA GLU A 314 -13.78 48.95 -0.33
C GLU A 314 -12.73 48.44 0.65
N HIS A 315 -13.03 48.50 1.95
CA HIS A 315 -12.17 47.94 2.98
C HIS A 315 -12.04 46.43 2.81
N ALA A 316 -13.15 45.72 2.56
CA ALA A 316 -13.14 44.28 2.31
C ALA A 316 -12.34 43.92 1.04
N ALA A 317 -12.47 44.69 -0.04
CA ALA A 317 -11.67 44.53 -1.26
C ALA A 317 -10.17 44.69 -0.99
N TRP A 318 -9.80 45.74 -0.25
CA TRP A 318 -8.41 45.97 0.14
C TRP A 318 -7.86 44.83 1.02
N MET A 319 -8.64 44.35 2.00
CA MET A 319 -8.27 43.21 2.85
C MET A 319 -8.07 41.93 2.04
N ALA A 320 -9.00 41.61 1.15
CA ALA A 320 -8.89 40.46 0.25
C ALA A 320 -7.59 40.53 -0.56
N LYS A 321 -7.25 41.71 -1.09
CA LYS A 321 -6.00 41.90 -1.84
C LYS A 321 -4.75 41.77 -0.97
N GLN A 322 -4.75 42.27 0.28
CA GLN A 322 -3.62 42.09 1.18
C GLN A 322 -3.32 40.60 1.41
N PHE A 323 -4.36 39.82 1.69
CA PHE A 323 -4.24 38.37 1.88
C PHE A 323 -3.81 37.64 0.59
N GLN A 324 -4.40 38.00 -0.55
CA GLN A 324 -4.01 37.45 -1.85
C GLN A 324 -2.53 37.70 -2.13
N ALA A 325 -2.08 38.96 -2.04
CA ALA A 325 -0.71 39.33 -2.37
C ALA A 325 0.33 38.70 -1.41
N PHE A 326 -0.02 38.51 -0.13
CA PHE A 326 0.83 37.75 0.78
C PHE A 326 0.86 36.26 0.45
N GLY A 327 -0.29 35.68 0.07
CA GLY A 327 -0.38 34.30 -0.45
C GLY A 327 0.49 34.11 -1.69
N ASP A 328 0.44 35.05 -2.64
CA ASP A 328 1.25 35.05 -3.86
C ASP A 328 2.75 35.11 -3.54
N LEU A 329 3.17 36.00 -2.64
CA LEU A 329 4.57 36.10 -2.18
C LEU A 329 5.04 34.80 -1.50
N PHE A 330 4.18 34.18 -0.70
CA PHE A 330 4.53 32.93 -0.01
C PHE A 330 4.63 31.77 -1.01
N ASP A 331 3.72 31.69 -1.99
CA ASP A 331 3.80 30.69 -3.06
C ASP A 331 5.03 30.90 -3.97
N GLU A 332 5.39 32.15 -4.27
CA GLU A 332 6.63 32.51 -4.97
C GLU A 332 7.86 32.06 -4.16
N ALA A 333 7.90 32.33 -2.85
CA ALA A 333 8.99 31.90 -1.98
C ALA A 333 9.15 30.36 -1.96
N ILE A 334 8.05 29.62 -1.97
CA ILE A 334 8.07 28.15 -2.04
C ILE A 334 8.65 27.68 -3.38
N LYS A 335 8.27 28.31 -4.51
CA LYS A 335 8.86 28.01 -5.82
C LYS A 335 10.36 28.31 -5.88
N LEU A 336 10.83 29.27 -5.10
CA LEU A 336 12.24 29.63 -4.97
C LEU A 336 13.02 28.77 -3.95
N GLY A 337 12.39 27.76 -3.34
CA GLY A 337 13.06 26.77 -2.50
C GLY A 337 12.67 26.78 -1.02
N LEU A 338 11.73 27.65 -0.59
CA LEU A 338 11.21 27.62 0.77
C LEU A 338 10.36 26.36 1.01
N THR A 339 10.66 25.60 2.07
CA THR A 339 9.88 24.43 2.47
C THR A 339 8.68 24.86 3.33
N ALA A 340 7.47 24.62 2.83
CA ALA A 340 6.22 24.84 3.59
C ALA A 340 5.64 23.53 4.14
N ILE A 341 4.83 23.65 5.19
CA ILE A 341 4.22 22.52 5.91
C ILE A 341 2.69 22.61 5.86
N GLN A 342 2.01 21.50 6.21
CA GLN A 342 0.54 21.42 6.18
C GLN A 342 -0.16 22.53 6.97
N THR A 343 0.40 22.97 8.09
CA THR A 343 -0.18 24.00 8.97
C THR A 343 0.24 25.43 8.61
N GLN A 344 1.22 25.61 7.73
CA GLN A 344 1.74 26.92 7.32
C GLN A 344 2.06 26.90 5.83
N ASN A 345 1.03 27.17 5.03
CA ASN A 345 1.13 27.22 3.58
C ASN A 345 0.24 28.34 3.00
N PRO A 346 0.41 28.70 1.71
CA PRO A 346 -0.32 29.80 1.07
C PRO A 346 -1.84 29.62 1.05
N GLY A 347 -2.34 28.37 1.12
CA GLY A 347 -3.77 28.05 1.04
C GLY A 347 -4.63 28.77 2.08
N PHE A 348 -4.12 28.94 3.31
CA PHE A 348 -4.82 29.69 4.36
C PHE A 348 -5.01 31.16 4.01
N TYR A 349 -4.04 31.78 3.33
CA TYR A 349 -4.11 33.18 2.94
C TYR A 349 -5.05 33.38 1.76
N TYR A 350 -5.05 32.46 0.79
CA TYR A 350 -6.04 32.47 -0.29
C TYR A 350 -7.47 32.23 0.21
N GLN A 351 -7.66 31.32 1.18
CA GLN A 351 -8.95 31.12 1.84
C GLN A 351 -9.42 32.40 2.53
N GLN A 352 -8.55 33.06 3.30
CA GLN A 352 -8.90 34.30 3.97
C GLN A 352 -9.16 35.45 2.98
N ALA A 353 -8.44 35.48 1.85
CA ALA A 353 -8.71 36.42 0.76
C ALA A 353 -10.12 36.19 0.17
N ALA A 354 -10.49 34.93 -0.07
CA ALA A 354 -11.82 34.57 -0.56
C ALA A 354 -12.93 34.98 0.43
N TYR A 355 -12.71 34.76 1.73
CA TYR A 355 -13.62 35.21 2.78
C TYR A 355 -13.85 36.73 2.71
N TYR A 356 -12.78 37.54 2.63
CA TYR A 356 -12.94 38.99 2.48
C TYR A 356 -13.55 39.42 1.14
N ALA A 357 -13.39 38.63 0.08
CA ALA A 357 -14.08 38.86 -1.19
C ALA A 357 -15.59 38.55 -1.10
N GLN A 358 -16.00 37.56 -0.28
CA GLN A 358 -17.40 37.31 0.04
C GLN A 358 -17.99 38.46 0.88
N GLU A 359 -17.28 38.96 1.88
CA GLU A 359 -17.68 40.15 2.65
C GLU A 359 -17.83 41.38 1.73
N ARG A 360 -16.90 41.57 0.77
CA ARG A 360 -17.00 42.61 -0.26
C ARG A 360 -18.30 42.49 -1.04
N LYS A 361 -18.66 41.29 -1.50
CA LYS A 361 -19.92 41.02 -2.23
C LYS A 361 -21.15 41.37 -1.38
N GLN A 362 -21.15 40.99 -0.10
CA GLN A 362 -22.25 41.27 0.82
C GLN A 362 -22.40 42.77 1.08
N HIS A 363 -21.31 43.47 1.39
CA HIS A 363 -21.32 44.92 1.58
C HIS A 363 -21.70 45.67 0.31
N ALA A 364 -21.22 45.24 -0.86
CA ALA A 364 -21.59 45.84 -2.14
C ALA A 364 -23.09 45.68 -2.40
N LYS A 365 -23.67 44.49 -2.13
CA LYS A 365 -25.12 44.26 -2.23
C LYS A 365 -25.92 45.17 -1.28
N ALA A 366 -25.43 45.42 -0.07
CA ALA A 366 -26.13 46.28 0.89
C ALA A 366 -26.03 47.78 0.54
N LEU A 367 -24.85 48.26 0.16
CA LEU A 367 -24.54 49.69 0.01
C LEU A 367 -24.70 50.22 -1.42
N CYS A 368 -24.59 49.36 -2.42
CA CYS A 368 -24.66 49.76 -3.82
C CYS A 368 -26.04 49.53 -4.43
N ASN A 369 -27.05 49.11 -3.66
CA ASN A 369 -28.43 48.90 -4.15
C ASN A 369 -29.26 50.20 -4.16
N HIS A 370 -28.84 51.17 -4.98
CA HIS A 370 -29.60 52.36 -5.37
C HIS A 370 -30.75 52.08 -6.35
N ASP A 371 -31.79 52.91 -6.33
CA ASP A 371 -32.86 52.88 -7.33
C ASP A 371 -32.34 53.08 -8.76
N ALA A 372 -33.02 52.51 -9.74
CA ALA A 372 -32.65 52.63 -11.16
C ALA A 372 -32.67 54.09 -11.66
N ALA A 373 -33.38 54.99 -10.96
CA ALA A 373 -33.41 56.42 -11.25
C ALA A 373 -32.14 57.18 -10.81
N VAL A 374 -31.31 56.58 -9.94
CA VAL A 374 -30.06 57.21 -9.49
C VAL A 374 -29.05 57.19 -10.62
N MET A 375 -28.89 58.35 -11.26
CA MET A 375 -27.96 58.53 -12.37
C MET A 375 -26.51 58.63 -11.89
N TYR A 376 -25.58 58.20 -12.74
CA TYR A 376 -24.16 58.40 -12.51
C TYR A 376 -23.83 59.91 -12.46
N PRO A 377 -23.07 60.39 -11.45
CA PRO A 377 -22.71 61.80 -11.36
C PRO A 377 -21.98 62.31 -12.61
N ASN A 378 -22.40 63.46 -13.14
CA ASN A 378 -21.80 64.12 -14.30
C ASN A 378 -21.51 65.59 -13.96
N PRO A 379 -20.27 66.10 -14.10
CA PRO A 379 -19.05 65.41 -14.57
C PRO A 379 -18.60 64.26 -13.66
N ASP A 380 -17.91 63.26 -14.22
CA ASP A 380 -17.44 62.08 -13.47
C ASP A 380 -16.44 62.52 -12.38
N PRO A 381 -16.78 62.43 -11.08
CA PRO A 381 -15.87 62.82 -9.99
C PRO A 381 -14.64 61.91 -9.88
N LEU A 382 -14.65 60.76 -10.56
CA LEU A 382 -13.53 59.81 -10.62
C LEU A 382 -12.56 60.09 -11.76
N GLU A 383 -12.96 60.93 -12.72
CA GLU A 383 -12.11 61.34 -13.83
C GLU A 383 -11.15 62.44 -13.39
N THR A 384 -9.90 62.34 -13.82
CA THR A 384 -8.85 63.28 -13.43
C THR A 384 -8.35 63.97 -14.69
N GLN A 385 -8.00 65.26 -14.61
CA GLN A 385 -7.59 66.05 -15.78
C GLN A 385 -6.40 65.42 -16.54
N SER A 386 -5.52 64.70 -15.85
CA SER A 386 -4.35 64.03 -16.41
C SER A 386 -4.56 62.53 -16.67
N GLY A 387 -5.70 61.97 -16.28
CA GLY A 387 -5.95 60.53 -16.26
C GLY A 387 -5.20 59.74 -15.17
N VAL A 388 -4.33 60.40 -14.38
CA VAL A 388 -3.53 59.76 -13.33
C VAL A 388 -3.73 60.45 -11.99
N LEU A 389 -3.68 59.70 -10.89
CA LEU A 389 -3.68 60.28 -9.54
C LEU A 389 -2.33 60.92 -9.25
N ASP A 390 -2.32 62.09 -8.60
CA ASP A 390 -1.07 62.69 -8.11
C ASP A 390 -0.32 61.82 -7.10
N PHE A 391 -1.07 61.19 -6.17
CA PHE A 391 -0.55 60.36 -5.08
C PHE A 391 -1.29 59.02 -4.96
N TYR A 392 -0.58 57.98 -4.52
CA TYR A 392 -1.18 56.66 -4.32
C TYR A 392 -2.22 56.67 -3.19
N GLY A 393 -3.42 56.15 -3.49
CA GLY A 393 -4.52 56.07 -2.52
C GLY A 393 -5.23 57.39 -2.25
N GLN A 394 -4.91 58.47 -2.97
CA GLN A 394 -5.69 59.71 -2.93
C GLN A 394 -7.01 59.54 -3.70
N ARG A 395 -8.08 60.17 -3.22
CA ARG A 395 -9.37 60.21 -3.94
C ARG A 395 -9.25 61.11 -5.19
N PRO A 396 -9.74 60.68 -6.37
CA PRO A 396 -9.68 61.47 -7.61
C PRO A 396 -10.24 62.89 -7.48
N TRP A 397 -11.39 63.05 -6.82
CA TRP A 397 -12.05 64.35 -6.61
C TRP A 397 -11.37 65.25 -5.55
N ARG A 398 -10.31 64.76 -4.89
CA ARG A 398 -9.52 65.53 -3.89
C ARG A 398 -8.14 65.92 -4.38
N GLN A 399 -7.84 65.76 -5.67
CA GLN A 399 -6.55 66.17 -6.22
C GLN A 399 -6.34 67.69 -6.08
N GLY A 400 -5.11 68.08 -5.76
CA GLY A 400 -4.74 69.48 -5.56
C GLY A 400 -5.04 70.08 -4.18
N ILE A 401 -5.88 69.45 -3.36
CA ILE A 401 -6.31 69.93 -2.02
C ILE A 401 -5.40 69.35 -0.92
N LEU A 402 -5.25 70.04 0.22
CA LEU A 402 -4.53 69.51 1.39
C LEU A 402 -5.31 68.35 2.02
N SER A 403 -4.61 67.33 2.52
CA SER A 403 -5.22 66.09 3.02
C SER A 403 -6.20 66.26 4.18
N PHE A 404 -6.10 67.37 4.93
CA PHE A 404 -6.92 67.69 6.10
C PHE A 404 -7.91 68.84 5.89
N ASP A 405 -7.98 69.43 4.69
CA ASP A 405 -8.84 70.58 4.43
C ASP A 405 -10.34 70.21 4.47
N LEU A 406 -11.18 71.15 4.91
CA LEU A 406 -12.62 70.94 5.03
C LEU A 406 -13.18 70.68 3.63
N SER A 407 -13.79 69.51 3.49
CA SER A 407 -14.18 68.96 2.18
C SER A 407 -15.44 69.63 1.68
N ASP A 408 -15.55 69.80 0.37
CA ASP A 408 -16.81 70.08 -0.29
C ASP A 408 -17.72 68.83 -0.11
N PRO A 409 -18.76 68.91 0.75
CA PRO A 409 -19.57 67.75 1.10
C PRO A 409 -20.35 67.21 -0.10
N GLU A 410 -20.67 68.06 -1.08
CA GLU A 410 -21.37 67.66 -2.30
C GLU A 410 -20.44 66.85 -3.21
N LYS A 411 -19.19 67.29 -3.40
CA LYS A 411 -18.20 66.52 -4.15
C LYS A 411 -17.86 65.19 -3.48
N GLU A 412 -17.80 65.15 -2.15
CA GLU A 412 -17.56 63.89 -1.44
C GLU A 412 -18.71 62.91 -1.66
N LYS A 413 -19.96 63.37 -1.53
CA LYS A 413 -21.16 62.55 -1.76
C LYS A 413 -21.23 62.06 -3.21
N ALA A 414 -20.95 62.92 -4.18
CA ALA A 414 -20.88 62.55 -5.59
C ALA A 414 -19.78 61.52 -5.85
N GLY A 415 -18.59 61.69 -5.26
CA GLY A 415 -17.48 60.76 -5.35
C GLY A 415 -17.81 59.37 -4.78
N ILE A 416 -18.41 59.31 -3.59
CA ILE A 416 -18.85 58.05 -2.96
C ILE A 416 -19.90 57.34 -3.81
N LEU A 417 -20.92 58.08 -4.28
CA LEU A 417 -21.95 57.54 -5.16
C LEU A 417 -21.36 56.96 -6.45
N ALA A 418 -20.41 57.66 -7.07
CA ALA A 418 -19.73 57.18 -8.28
C ALA A 418 -18.97 55.87 -8.05
N ILE A 419 -18.32 55.70 -6.88
CA ILE A 419 -17.65 54.44 -6.52
C ILE A 419 -18.68 53.31 -6.34
N GLN A 420 -19.76 53.55 -5.61
CA GLN A 420 -20.83 52.55 -5.40
C GLN A 420 -21.46 52.09 -6.71
N LEU A 421 -21.73 53.03 -7.63
CA LEU A 421 -22.28 52.69 -8.95
C LEU A 421 -21.27 51.92 -9.80
N LYS A 422 -19.98 52.24 -9.75
CA LYS A 422 -18.93 51.47 -10.45
C LYS A 422 -18.76 50.06 -9.87
N GLU A 423 -18.93 49.87 -8.56
CA GLU A 423 -18.81 48.55 -7.91
C GLU A 423 -19.87 47.55 -8.41
N ARG A 424 -21.05 48.03 -8.85
CA ARG A 424 -22.09 47.17 -9.46
C ARG A 424 -21.62 46.39 -10.69
N SER A 425 -20.65 46.94 -11.43
CA SER A 425 -20.11 46.30 -12.62
C SER A 425 -19.10 45.18 -12.33
N VAL A 426 -18.70 45.01 -11.06
CA VAL A 426 -17.74 44.00 -10.65
C VAL A 426 -18.42 42.65 -10.49
N VAL A 427 -17.88 41.62 -11.15
CA VAL A 427 -18.35 40.23 -10.99
C VAL A 427 -17.64 39.60 -9.79
N HIS A 428 -18.19 39.80 -8.58
CA HIS A 428 -17.55 39.32 -7.34
C HIS A 428 -17.34 37.81 -7.31
N SER A 429 -18.26 37.04 -7.87
CA SER A 429 -18.21 35.58 -7.88
C SER A 429 -16.95 35.03 -8.55
N GLU A 430 -16.53 35.62 -9.68
CA GLU A 430 -15.32 35.19 -10.38
C GLU A 430 -14.06 35.40 -9.52
N ILE A 431 -14.00 36.52 -8.80
CA ILE A 431 -12.89 36.82 -7.88
C ILE A 431 -12.84 35.79 -6.74
N ILE A 432 -13.98 35.51 -6.12
CA ILE A 432 -14.09 34.54 -5.01
C ILE A 432 -13.69 33.14 -5.50
N ILE A 433 -14.23 32.70 -6.64
CA ILE A 433 -13.94 31.39 -7.24
C ILE A 433 -12.44 31.25 -7.57
N ALA A 434 -11.81 32.28 -8.14
CA ALA A 434 -10.37 32.25 -8.43
C ALA A 434 -9.53 32.07 -7.14
N LEU A 435 -9.88 32.79 -6.07
CA LEU A 435 -9.20 32.70 -4.78
C LEU A 435 -9.41 31.33 -4.10
N LEU A 436 -10.65 30.81 -4.12
CA LEU A 436 -10.95 29.47 -3.61
C LEU A 436 -10.23 28.38 -4.40
N SER A 437 -10.15 28.51 -5.73
CA SER A 437 -9.41 27.58 -6.58
C SER A 437 -7.91 27.56 -6.23
N ASN A 438 -7.30 28.73 -6.02
CA ASN A 438 -5.92 28.83 -5.54
C ASN A 438 -5.75 28.16 -4.16
N ALA A 439 -6.70 28.35 -3.24
CA ALA A 439 -6.66 27.69 -1.93
C ALA A 439 -6.76 26.16 -2.05
N VAL A 440 -7.72 25.66 -2.83
CA VAL A 440 -7.92 24.22 -3.12
C VAL A 440 -6.65 23.59 -3.69
N ALA A 441 -5.98 24.26 -4.63
CA ALA A 441 -4.73 23.78 -5.21
C ALA A 441 -3.64 23.57 -4.14
N GLN A 442 -3.51 24.50 -3.19
CA GLN A 442 -2.55 24.41 -2.09
C GLN A 442 -2.92 23.29 -1.11
N PHE A 443 -4.17 23.19 -0.67
CA PHE A 443 -4.58 22.12 0.26
C PHE A 443 -4.54 20.72 -0.38
N LYS A 444 -4.73 20.63 -1.70
CA LYS A 444 -4.46 19.39 -2.45
C LYS A 444 -2.97 19.05 -2.44
N LYS A 445 -2.08 20.02 -2.72
CA LYS A 445 -0.62 19.84 -2.71
C LYS A 445 -0.11 19.35 -1.35
N TYR A 446 -0.67 19.86 -0.25
CA TYR A 446 -0.28 19.49 1.11
C TYR A 446 -1.11 18.35 1.72
N LYS A 447 -1.93 17.63 0.95
CA LYS A 447 -2.72 16.46 1.38
C LYS A 447 -3.64 16.75 2.58
N CYS A 448 -4.39 17.85 2.52
CA CYS A 448 -5.39 18.23 3.53
C CYS A 448 -6.82 18.00 2.97
N PRO A 449 -7.34 16.75 2.93
CA PRO A 449 -8.57 16.41 2.21
C PRO A 449 -9.80 17.15 2.75
N ARG A 450 -10.00 17.22 4.06
CA ARG A 450 -11.16 17.91 4.66
C ARG A 450 -11.21 19.40 4.34
N MET A 451 -10.05 20.07 4.38
CA MET A 451 -9.97 21.48 4.03
C MET A 451 -10.24 21.69 2.54
N LYS A 452 -9.71 20.81 1.68
CA LYS A 452 -10.02 20.80 0.25
C LYS A 452 -11.52 20.64 0.01
N SER A 453 -12.17 19.66 0.64
CA SER A 453 -13.61 19.41 0.44
C SER A 453 -14.46 20.57 0.96
N HIS A 454 -14.11 21.16 2.12
CA HIS A 454 -14.77 22.38 2.63
C HIS A 454 -14.69 23.56 1.64
N LEU A 455 -13.51 23.83 1.08
CA LEU A 455 -13.33 24.91 0.11
C LEU A 455 -14.03 24.61 -1.23
N MET A 456 -14.10 23.35 -1.64
CA MET A 456 -14.86 22.94 -2.82
C MET A 456 -16.37 23.17 -2.63
N VAL A 457 -16.91 22.97 -1.42
CA VAL A 457 -18.30 23.32 -1.10
C VAL A 457 -18.52 24.82 -1.22
N GLN A 458 -17.69 25.65 -0.58
CA GLN A 458 -17.79 27.11 -0.70
C GLN A 458 -17.71 27.59 -2.16
N MET A 459 -16.86 26.94 -2.95
CA MET A 459 -16.73 27.25 -4.39
C MET A 459 -17.96 26.80 -5.18
N GLY A 460 -18.52 25.62 -4.88
CA GLY A 460 -19.77 25.12 -5.46
C GLY A 460 -20.97 26.01 -5.16
N GLU A 461 -21.10 26.49 -3.92
CA GLU A 461 -22.11 27.47 -3.51
C GLU A 461 -21.92 28.80 -4.23
N GLU A 462 -20.68 29.27 -4.42
CA GLU A 462 -20.41 30.49 -5.17
C GLU A 462 -20.74 30.33 -6.67
N TYR A 463 -20.48 29.16 -7.28
CA TYR A 463 -20.94 28.85 -8.63
C TYR A 463 -22.48 28.84 -8.74
N TYR A 464 -23.17 28.33 -7.71
CA TYR A 464 -24.63 28.41 -7.64
C TYR A 464 -25.11 29.87 -7.64
N TYR A 465 -24.50 30.74 -6.82
CA TYR A 465 -24.81 32.18 -6.83
C TYR A 465 -24.45 32.88 -8.14
N ALA A 466 -23.42 32.41 -8.85
CA ALA A 466 -23.04 32.87 -10.19
C ALA A 466 -23.98 32.35 -11.29
N LYS A 467 -25.01 31.55 -10.95
CA LYS A 467 -25.94 30.88 -11.86
C LYS A 467 -25.28 29.86 -12.81
N ASP A 468 -24.07 29.39 -12.49
CA ASP A 468 -23.40 28.29 -13.20
C ASP A 468 -23.69 26.97 -12.46
N TYR A 469 -24.94 26.53 -12.58
CA TYR A 469 -25.45 25.35 -11.87
C TYR A 469 -24.76 24.05 -12.26
N THR A 470 -24.24 23.97 -13.48
CA THR A 470 -23.53 22.78 -13.98
C THR A 470 -22.19 22.60 -13.27
N LYS A 471 -21.40 23.68 -13.10
CA LYS A 471 -20.15 23.60 -12.35
C LYS A 471 -20.39 23.42 -10.86
N ALA A 472 -21.41 24.07 -10.31
CA ALA A 472 -21.82 23.88 -8.92
C ALA A 472 -22.10 22.40 -8.63
N LEU A 473 -22.96 21.77 -9.43
CA LEU A 473 -23.35 20.38 -9.24
C LEU A 473 -22.16 19.41 -9.29
N LYS A 474 -21.32 19.54 -10.33
CA LYS A 474 -20.12 18.69 -10.48
C LYS A 474 -19.17 18.76 -9.28
N LEU A 475 -18.99 19.94 -8.70
CA LEU A 475 -18.15 20.12 -7.51
C LEU A 475 -18.80 19.52 -6.25
N LEU A 476 -20.10 19.73 -6.08
CA LEU A 476 -20.83 19.20 -4.94
C LEU A 476 -20.90 17.67 -4.98
N ASP A 477 -21.17 17.06 -6.14
CA ASP A 477 -21.18 15.60 -6.30
C ASP A 477 -19.86 14.95 -5.88
N TYR A 478 -18.75 15.58 -6.23
CA TYR A 478 -17.43 15.11 -5.81
C TYR A 478 -17.29 15.10 -4.29
N VAL A 479 -17.74 16.16 -3.60
CA VAL A 479 -17.66 16.26 -2.14
C VAL A 479 -18.71 15.39 -1.42
N MET A 480 -19.87 15.16 -2.02
CA MET A 480 -20.90 14.27 -1.45
C MET A 480 -20.36 12.86 -1.23
N CYS A 481 -19.54 12.35 -2.14
CA CYS A 481 -18.91 11.04 -1.99
C CYS A 481 -18.05 10.97 -0.71
N ASP A 482 -17.23 12.00 -0.47
CA ASP A 482 -16.41 12.10 0.74
C ASP A 482 -17.30 12.13 1.99
N TYR A 483 -18.34 12.97 2.00
CA TYR A 483 -19.24 13.11 3.16
C TYR A 483 -20.08 11.88 3.44
N ARG A 484 -20.47 11.11 2.42
CA ARG A 484 -21.13 9.80 2.59
C ARG A 484 -20.19 8.81 3.25
N SER A 485 -18.96 8.69 2.73
CA SER A 485 -17.97 7.73 3.25
C SER A 485 -17.53 8.02 4.69
N GLU A 486 -17.50 9.29 5.09
CA GLU A 486 -17.15 9.73 6.44
C GLU A 486 -18.38 9.93 7.38
N ALA A 487 -19.60 9.66 6.90
CA ALA A 487 -20.86 9.81 7.64
C ALA A 487 -21.13 11.22 8.19
N TRP A 488 -20.78 12.28 7.45
CA TRP A 488 -21.05 13.68 7.82
C TRP A 488 -22.46 14.13 7.40
N TRP A 489 -23.49 13.54 7.99
CA TRP A 489 -24.90 13.68 7.58
C TRP A 489 -25.43 15.11 7.50
N THR A 490 -25.09 15.97 8.47
CA THR A 490 -25.54 17.38 8.46
C THR A 490 -24.94 18.16 7.30
N LEU A 491 -23.64 17.97 7.04
CA LEU A 491 -22.96 18.62 5.92
C LEU A 491 -23.47 18.08 4.58
N LEU A 492 -23.65 16.76 4.49
CA LEU A 492 -24.23 16.10 3.32
C LEU A 492 -25.63 16.64 3.01
N THR A 493 -26.51 16.73 4.02
CA THR A 493 -27.87 17.26 3.86
C THR A 493 -27.87 18.68 3.31
N SER A 494 -26.96 19.53 3.80
CA SER A 494 -26.81 20.92 3.34
C SER A 494 -26.44 20.98 1.85
N ILE A 495 -25.41 20.22 1.43
CA ILE A 495 -24.97 20.25 0.03
C ILE A 495 -25.93 19.54 -0.92
N LEU A 496 -26.61 18.48 -0.47
CA LEU A 496 -27.69 17.83 -1.21
C LEU A 496 -28.86 18.79 -1.44
N THR A 497 -29.20 19.62 -0.47
CA THR A 497 -30.24 20.65 -0.64
C THR A 497 -29.85 21.64 -1.73
N THR A 498 -28.59 22.09 -1.76
CA THR A 498 -28.08 22.97 -2.83
C THR A 498 -28.05 22.26 -4.19
N ALA A 499 -27.67 20.98 -4.24
CA ALA A 499 -27.68 20.18 -5.45
C ALA A 499 -29.09 19.87 -5.98
N LEU A 500 -30.06 19.67 -5.09
CA LEU A 500 -31.48 19.55 -5.44
C LEU A 500 -31.96 20.84 -6.11
N LYS A 501 -31.60 22.01 -5.57
CA LYS A 501 -31.87 23.31 -6.20
C LYS A 501 -31.21 23.42 -7.58
N CYS A 502 -29.95 23.00 -7.72
CA CYS A 502 -29.24 23.01 -9.01
C CYS A 502 -29.94 22.11 -10.05
N SER A 503 -30.27 20.88 -9.67
CA SER A 503 -30.93 19.91 -10.56
C SER A 503 -32.36 20.34 -10.93
N TYR A 504 -33.10 20.97 -10.01
CA TYR A 504 -34.37 21.63 -10.32
C TYR A 504 -34.20 22.75 -11.36
N LEU A 505 -33.26 23.67 -11.12
CA LEU A 505 -33.05 24.84 -11.98
C LEU A 505 -32.56 24.46 -13.39
N MET A 506 -31.89 23.31 -13.53
CA MET A 506 -31.45 22.75 -14.81
C MET A 506 -32.42 21.73 -15.44
N ALA A 507 -33.53 21.40 -14.76
CA ALA A 507 -34.45 20.31 -15.13
C ALA A 507 -33.72 18.97 -15.43
N GLN A 508 -32.74 18.61 -14.59
CA GLN A 508 -31.98 17.35 -14.68
C GLN A 508 -32.73 16.25 -13.92
N LEU A 509 -33.51 15.44 -14.66
CA LEU A 509 -34.41 14.43 -14.09
C LEU A 509 -33.71 13.42 -13.18
N LYS A 510 -32.65 12.77 -13.68
CA LYS A 510 -31.94 11.71 -12.95
C LYS A 510 -31.36 12.21 -11.64
N ASP A 511 -30.69 13.35 -11.68
CA ASP A 511 -30.03 13.94 -10.52
C ASP A 511 -31.07 14.42 -9.50
N TYR A 512 -32.13 15.09 -9.97
CA TYR A 512 -33.23 15.54 -9.12
C TYR A 512 -33.89 14.36 -8.39
N ILE A 513 -34.17 13.26 -9.10
CA ILE A 513 -34.72 12.02 -8.50
C ILE A 513 -33.74 11.46 -7.47
N THR A 514 -32.46 11.33 -7.82
CA THR A 514 -31.43 10.74 -6.93
C THR A 514 -31.28 11.53 -5.64
N TYR A 515 -31.13 12.86 -5.71
CA TYR A 515 -31.03 13.69 -4.52
C TYR A 515 -32.33 13.73 -3.72
N SER A 516 -33.50 13.67 -4.36
CA SER A 516 -34.78 13.55 -3.65
C SER A 516 -34.84 12.26 -2.84
N LEU A 517 -34.48 11.12 -3.44
CA LEU A 517 -34.46 9.83 -2.78
C LEU A 517 -33.56 9.84 -1.54
N GLU A 518 -32.40 10.49 -1.61
CA GLU A 518 -31.44 10.58 -0.52
C GLU A 518 -31.87 11.59 0.57
N LEU A 519 -32.40 12.75 0.19
CA LEU A 519 -32.89 13.78 1.13
C LEU A 519 -34.16 13.35 1.90
N LEU A 520 -34.93 12.42 1.36
CA LEU A 520 -36.02 11.76 2.08
C LEU A 520 -35.51 10.69 3.06
N GLY A 521 -34.26 10.26 2.91
CA GLY A 521 -33.68 9.16 3.67
C GLY A 521 -33.46 9.45 5.15
N ARG A 522 -33.14 8.39 5.89
CA ARG A 522 -32.82 8.47 7.33
C ARG A 522 -31.56 9.27 7.64
N ALA A 523 -30.61 9.32 6.71
CA ALA A 523 -29.39 10.11 6.83
C ALA A 523 -29.64 11.62 6.69
N SER A 524 -30.79 12.03 6.17
CA SER A 524 -31.15 13.44 6.01
C SER A 524 -31.62 14.05 7.33
N THR A 525 -31.02 15.19 7.68
CA THR A 525 -31.37 15.97 8.88
C THR A 525 -32.49 17.01 8.62
N LEU A 526 -33.20 16.91 7.50
CA LEU A 526 -34.33 17.80 7.19
C LEU A 526 -35.54 17.52 8.10
N LYS A 527 -36.35 18.55 8.35
CA LYS A 527 -37.62 18.43 9.07
C LYS A 527 -38.68 17.71 8.22
N ASP A 528 -39.68 17.12 8.88
CA ASP A 528 -40.73 16.36 8.19
C ASP A 528 -41.54 17.19 7.19
N GLU A 529 -41.77 18.47 7.46
CA GLU A 529 -42.41 19.41 6.51
C GLU A 529 -41.59 19.54 5.21
N GLN A 530 -40.27 19.63 5.32
CA GLN A 530 -39.37 19.75 4.18
C GLN A 530 -39.29 18.43 3.40
N LYS A 531 -39.24 17.29 4.10
CA LYS A 531 -39.28 15.96 3.49
C LYS A 531 -40.61 15.74 2.75
N SER A 532 -41.74 16.08 3.37
CA SER A 532 -43.08 15.98 2.77
C SER A 532 -43.20 16.75 1.45
N ARG A 533 -42.61 17.95 1.39
CA ARG A 533 -42.56 18.76 0.17
C ARG A 533 -41.69 18.11 -0.92
N ILE A 534 -40.51 17.60 -0.56
CA ILE A 534 -39.62 16.89 -1.51
C ILE A 534 -40.30 15.63 -2.03
N GLU A 535 -41.00 14.89 -1.17
CA GLU A 535 -41.76 13.69 -1.53
C GLU A 535 -42.88 14.02 -2.52
N LYS A 536 -43.68 15.06 -2.26
CA LYS A 536 -44.70 15.54 -3.20
C LYS A 536 -44.08 15.88 -4.56
N ASN A 537 -42.98 16.64 -4.57
CA ASN A 537 -42.28 17.00 -5.80
C ASN A 537 -41.74 15.78 -6.55
N LEU A 538 -41.19 14.79 -5.83
CA LEU A 538 -40.74 13.53 -6.42
C LEU A 538 -41.91 12.78 -7.08
N MET A 539 -43.07 12.71 -6.42
CA MET A 539 -44.27 12.07 -6.99
C MET A 539 -44.75 12.79 -8.25
N ASN A 540 -44.82 14.11 -8.26
CA ASN A 540 -45.16 14.89 -9.45
C ASN A 540 -44.20 14.56 -10.60
N VAL A 541 -42.89 14.54 -10.34
CA VAL A 541 -41.87 14.19 -11.34
C VAL A 541 -42.07 12.77 -11.87
N LEU A 542 -42.44 11.80 -11.04
CA LEU A 542 -42.73 10.42 -11.46
C LEU A 542 -44.01 10.31 -12.30
N MET A 543 -45.01 11.15 -12.03
CA MET A 543 -46.28 11.21 -12.77
C MET A 543 -46.20 12.06 -14.06
N ASN A 544 -45.00 12.41 -14.53
CA ASN A 544 -44.78 13.33 -15.66
C ASN A 544 -45.39 14.73 -15.45
N GLU A 545 -45.47 15.20 -14.20
CA GLU A 545 -45.86 16.56 -13.85
C GLU A 545 -44.64 17.42 -13.50
N SER A 546 -44.82 18.74 -13.50
CA SER A 546 -43.78 19.67 -13.07
C SER A 546 -43.72 19.73 -11.53
N PRO A 547 -42.53 19.67 -10.91
CA PRO A 547 -42.38 19.90 -9.47
C PRO A 547 -42.66 21.37 -9.12
N ASP A 548 -43.12 21.60 -7.88
CA ASP A 548 -43.24 22.94 -7.30
C ASP A 548 -41.83 23.54 -7.09
N PRO A 549 -41.65 24.87 -7.20
CA PRO A 549 -40.34 25.49 -7.03
C PRO A 549 -39.67 25.20 -5.68
N GLU A 550 -38.39 24.87 -5.71
CA GLU A 550 -37.57 24.73 -4.50
C GLU A 550 -37.40 26.09 -3.77
N PRO A 551 -37.32 26.12 -2.42
CA PRO A 551 -37.35 27.33 -1.64
C PRO A 551 -36.02 28.08 -1.76
N ASP A 552 -36.07 29.40 -1.58
CA ASP A 552 -34.92 30.32 -1.71
C ASP A 552 -34.25 30.29 -3.09
N CYS A 553 -34.92 29.80 -4.13
CA CYS A 553 -34.45 29.91 -5.50
C CYS A 553 -34.72 31.32 -6.06
N ASP A 554 -33.83 31.80 -6.93
CA ASP A 554 -33.99 33.08 -7.63
C ASP A 554 -35.23 33.06 -8.54
N VAL A 555 -36.13 34.04 -8.40
CA VAL A 555 -37.42 34.07 -9.10
C VAL A 555 -37.27 34.02 -10.63
N LEU A 556 -36.25 34.69 -11.17
CA LEU A 556 -35.96 34.67 -12.61
C LEU A 556 -35.44 33.31 -13.08
N ALA A 557 -34.57 32.68 -12.28
CA ALA A 557 -34.10 31.32 -12.54
C ALA A 557 -35.25 30.31 -12.47
N VAL A 558 -36.18 30.45 -11.51
CA VAL A 558 -37.39 29.62 -11.39
C VAL A 558 -38.27 29.71 -12.63
N LYS A 559 -38.52 30.91 -13.17
CA LYS A 559 -39.30 31.07 -14.42
C LYS A 559 -38.64 30.38 -15.61
N THR A 560 -37.31 30.38 -15.66
CA THR A 560 -36.56 29.69 -16.71
C THR A 560 -36.65 28.18 -16.52
N ALA A 561 -36.49 27.70 -15.30
CA ALA A 561 -36.62 26.29 -14.94
C ALA A 561 -38.02 25.76 -15.25
N GLN A 562 -39.08 26.50 -14.95
CA GLN A 562 -40.47 26.12 -15.26
C GLN A 562 -40.70 25.85 -16.75
N LYS A 563 -40.06 26.64 -17.63
CA LYS A 563 -40.10 26.37 -19.08
C LYS A 563 -39.38 25.07 -19.42
N LEU A 564 -38.17 24.86 -18.87
CA LEU A 564 -37.42 23.61 -19.08
C LEU A 564 -38.20 22.39 -18.57
N TRP A 565 -38.88 22.49 -17.43
CA TRP A 565 -39.74 21.42 -16.91
C TRP A 565 -40.96 21.18 -17.81
N ALA A 566 -41.62 22.23 -18.31
CA ALA A 566 -42.72 22.09 -19.27
C ALA A 566 -42.29 21.38 -20.55
N ASP A 567 -41.09 21.66 -21.05
CA ASP A 567 -40.50 20.95 -22.20
C ASP A 567 -40.26 19.46 -21.86
N ARG A 568 -39.74 19.15 -20.67
CA ARG A 568 -39.55 17.76 -20.21
C ARG A 568 -40.85 17.00 -19.99
N VAL A 569 -41.93 17.70 -19.64
CA VAL A 569 -43.28 17.15 -19.49
C VAL A 569 -43.91 16.92 -20.87
N SER A 570 -43.73 17.82 -21.84
CA SER A 570 -44.25 17.63 -23.20
C SER A 570 -43.55 16.50 -23.96
N LEU A 571 -42.28 16.24 -23.65
CA LEU A 571 -41.51 15.07 -24.08
C LEU A 571 -41.88 13.77 -23.31
N ALA A 572 -43.05 13.70 -22.67
CA ALA A 572 -43.49 12.55 -21.88
C ALA A 572 -43.33 11.23 -22.66
N GLY A 573 -42.35 10.44 -22.23
CA GLY A 573 -42.12 9.08 -22.68
C GLY A 573 -41.90 8.19 -21.46
N SER A 574 -42.06 6.88 -21.64
CA SER A 574 -41.74 5.88 -20.62
C SER A 574 -40.22 5.90 -20.37
N ASN A 575 -39.80 6.61 -19.33
CA ASN A 575 -38.40 6.73 -18.95
C ASN A 575 -38.13 5.84 -17.76
N VAL A 576 -37.19 4.90 -17.91
CA VAL A 576 -36.72 4.03 -16.82
C VAL A 576 -35.37 4.55 -16.32
N PHE A 577 -35.30 4.91 -15.05
CA PHE A 577 -34.08 5.37 -14.39
C PHE A 577 -33.57 4.29 -13.45
N GLN A 578 -32.49 3.62 -13.83
CA GLN A 578 -31.83 2.66 -12.95
C GLN A 578 -30.86 3.39 -12.02
N ILE A 579 -31.04 3.18 -10.72
CA ILE A 579 -30.26 3.83 -9.66
C ILE A 579 -29.68 2.74 -8.74
N GLY A 580 -28.36 2.59 -8.76
CA GLY A 580 -27.65 1.67 -7.87
C GLY A 580 -27.54 2.25 -6.46
N VAL A 581 -28.07 1.54 -5.47
CA VAL A 581 -28.21 2.04 -4.08
C VAL A 581 -26.90 1.98 -3.29
N GLN A 582 -25.87 1.29 -3.79
CA GLN A 582 -24.64 0.99 -3.05
C GLN A 582 -23.89 2.24 -2.55
N ASP A 583 -23.96 3.34 -3.31
CA ASP A 583 -23.13 4.53 -3.11
C ASP A 583 -23.84 5.69 -2.37
N PHE A 584 -25.12 5.54 -2.00
CA PHE A 584 -25.86 6.57 -1.26
C PHE A 584 -26.93 5.96 -0.34
N VAL A 585 -27.63 6.78 0.44
CA VAL A 585 -28.59 6.33 1.48
C VAL A 585 -30.02 6.76 1.12
N PRO A 586 -30.76 5.99 0.31
CA PRO A 586 -32.15 6.31 -0.02
C PRO A 586 -33.07 6.17 1.21
N PHE A 587 -34.30 6.65 1.08
CA PHE A 587 -35.35 6.43 2.08
C PHE A 587 -35.89 5.01 2.15
N VAL A 588 -35.54 4.13 1.21
CA VAL A 588 -35.93 2.71 1.24
C VAL A 588 -34.71 1.88 1.61
N GLN A 589 -34.89 0.97 2.55
CA GLN A 589 -33.89 -0.01 2.92
C GLN A 589 -34.34 -1.40 2.49
N CYS A 590 -33.37 -2.24 2.11
CA CYS A 590 -33.60 -3.61 1.68
C CYS A 590 -32.62 -4.56 2.36
N LYS A 591 -33.13 -5.69 2.87
CA LYS A 591 -32.35 -6.84 3.35
C LYS A 591 -33.00 -8.14 2.88
N ALA A 592 -32.23 -9.05 2.28
CA ALA A 592 -32.69 -10.37 1.87
C ALA A 592 -31.97 -11.46 2.68
N LYS A 593 -32.72 -12.50 3.09
CA LYS A 593 -32.24 -13.54 3.98
C LYS A 593 -32.82 -14.91 3.62
N PHE A 594 -31.97 -15.85 3.20
CA PHE A 594 -32.30 -17.27 3.18
C PHE A 594 -32.58 -17.81 4.59
N HIS A 595 -33.58 -18.68 4.75
CA HIS A 595 -33.91 -19.26 6.07
C HIS A 595 -32.80 -20.16 6.64
N ALA A 596 -32.00 -20.78 5.77
CA ALA A 596 -30.92 -21.68 6.14
C ALA A 596 -29.68 -21.50 5.23
N PRO A 597 -28.45 -21.73 5.75
CA PRO A 597 -27.21 -21.67 4.97
C PRO A 597 -27.12 -22.80 3.93
N SER A 598 -27.92 -23.85 4.12
CA SER A 598 -28.09 -24.93 3.17
C SER A 598 -29.51 -25.48 3.23
N PHE A 599 -30.05 -25.87 2.09
CA PHE A 599 -31.31 -26.62 1.98
C PHE A 599 -31.04 -27.98 1.36
N HIS A 600 -31.67 -29.02 1.92
CA HIS A 600 -31.73 -30.29 1.22
C HIS A 600 -32.59 -30.14 -0.02
N VAL A 601 -32.19 -30.80 -1.11
CA VAL A 601 -32.90 -30.73 -2.40
C VAL A 601 -34.37 -31.15 -2.30
N ASP A 602 -34.73 -31.95 -1.30
CA ASP A 602 -36.09 -32.40 -1.03
C ASP A 602 -36.92 -31.48 -0.13
N VAL A 603 -36.40 -30.29 0.18
CA VAL A 603 -37.08 -29.24 0.95
C VAL A 603 -37.15 -27.97 0.09
N PRO A 604 -38.29 -27.25 0.05
CA PRO A 604 -38.36 -25.98 -0.66
C PRO A 604 -37.33 -24.99 -0.12
N VAL A 605 -36.63 -24.29 -1.02
CA VAL A 605 -35.73 -23.19 -0.66
C VAL A 605 -36.58 -21.98 -0.35
N GLU A 606 -36.48 -21.51 0.89
CA GLU A 606 -37.26 -20.38 1.38
C GLU A 606 -36.35 -19.21 1.78
N PHE A 607 -36.78 -18.00 1.42
CA PHE A 607 -36.10 -16.78 1.83
C PHE A 607 -37.07 -15.61 1.93
N ASP A 608 -36.67 -14.61 2.70
CA ASP A 608 -37.44 -13.40 2.93
C ASP A 608 -36.71 -12.17 2.38
N VAL A 609 -37.46 -11.25 1.78
CA VAL A 609 -37.02 -9.88 1.50
C VAL A 609 -37.72 -8.94 2.47
N PHE A 610 -36.92 -8.16 3.19
CA PHE A 610 -37.35 -7.17 4.16
C PHE A 610 -37.16 -5.77 3.58
N LEU A 611 -38.24 -5.00 3.54
CA LEU A 611 -38.24 -3.61 3.09
C LEU A 611 -38.67 -2.69 4.22
N LYS A 612 -38.06 -1.51 4.32
CA LYS A 612 -38.44 -0.47 5.28
C LYS A 612 -38.32 0.89 4.61
N ALA A 613 -39.32 1.75 4.79
CA ALA A 613 -39.30 3.13 4.31
C ALA A 613 -39.12 4.12 5.47
N ASP A 614 -38.30 5.14 5.28
CA ASP A 614 -38.03 6.22 6.24
C ASP A 614 -38.62 7.57 5.78
N CYS A 615 -39.40 7.58 4.69
CA CYS A 615 -40.10 8.77 4.20
C CYS A 615 -41.31 9.13 5.09
N PRO A 616 -41.82 10.38 5.06
CA PRO A 616 -42.94 10.80 5.91
C PRO A 616 -44.27 10.11 5.61
N HIS A 617 -44.58 9.80 4.34
CA HIS A 617 -45.86 9.22 3.95
C HIS A 617 -45.72 7.79 3.41
N PRO A 618 -46.81 7.00 3.41
CA PRO A 618 -46.83 5.70 2.76
C PRO A 618 -46.54 5.81 1.27
N ILE A 619 -45.69 4.91 0.77
CA ILE A 619 -45.24 4.92 -0.62
C ILE A 619 -45.43 3.55 -1.26
N ARG A 620 -45.93 3.56 -2.49
CA ARG A 620 -46.26 2.35 -3.25
C ARG A 620 -45.24 2.09 -4.35
N PHE A 621 -44.78 0.85 -4.41
CA PHE A 621 -43.93 0.33 -5.47
C PHE A 621 -44.76 -0.53 -6.43
N SER A 622 -44.37 -0.58 -7.70
CA SER A 622 -45.08 -1.35 -8.72
C SER A 622 -44.60 -2.80 -8.80
N LYS A 623 -43.30 -3.02 -8.57
CA LYS A 623 -42.66 -4.33 -8.78
C LYS A 623 -41.44 -4.54 -7.88
N LEU A 624 -41.23 -5.79 -7.46
CA LEU A 624 -40.02 -6.28 -6.79
C LEU A 624 -39.52 -7.51 -7.56
N CYS A 625 -38.23 -7.51 -7.91
CA CYS A 625 -37.56 -8.64 -8.54
C CYS A 625 -36.33 -9.04 -7.72
N VAL A 626 -36.13 -10.35 -7.54
CA VAL A 626 -34.89 -10.91 -6.97
C VAL A 626 -34.20 -11.72 -8.05
N SER A 627 -32.96 -11.36 -8.34
CA SER A 627 -32.13 -12.07 -9.31
C SER A 627 -31.13 -12.97 -8.60
N PHE A 628 -30.91 -14.16 -9.14
CA PHE A 628 -29.93 -15.12 -8.65
C PHE A 628 -28.85 -15.40 -9.69
N ASN A 629 -27.74 -15.97 -9.22
CA ASN A 629 -26.69 -16.50 -10.08
C ASN A 629 -27.20 -17.61 -11.03
N ASN A 630 -28.17 -18.43 -10.59
CA ASN A 630 -28.96 -19.29 -11.48
C ASN A 630 -30.30 -18.61 -11.83
N GLN A 631 -30.36 -18.03 -13.03
CA GLN A 631 -31.47 -17.21 -13.51
C GLN A 631 -32.82 -17.97 -13.62
N VAL A 632 -32.80 -19.31 -13.65
CA VAL A 632 -34.02 -20.12 -13.71
C VAL A 632 -34.93 -19.88 -12.50
N TYR A 633 -34.36 -19.44 -11.38
CA TYR A 633 -35.11 -19.15 -10.16
C TYR A 633 -35.74 -17.76 -10.14
N ASN A 634 -35.25 -16.80 -10.94
CA ASN A 634 -35.70 -15.41 -10.94
C ASN A 634 -37.21 -15.29 -11.15
N GLN A 635 -37.79 -16.11 -12.04
CA GLN A 635 -39.22 -16.11 -12.36
C GLN A 635 -40.13 -16.46 -11.17
N PHE A 636 -39.62 -17.18 -10.16
CA PHE A 636 -40.37 -17.52 -8.94
C PHE A 636 -40.30 -16.41 -7.89
N CYS A 637 -39.51 -15.36 -8.14
CA CYS A 637 -39.20 -14.31 -7.18
C CYS A 637 -39.50 -12.91 -7.75
N VAL A 638 -40.62 -12.81 -8.46
CA VAL A 638 -41.19 -11.55 -8.96
C VAL A 638 -42.51 -11.30 -8.25
N LEU A 639 -42.65 -10.12 -7.65
CA LEU A 639 -43.92 -9.62 -7.10
C LEU A 639 -44.30 -8.36 -7.86
N GLU A 640 -45.44 -8.40 -8.56
CA GLU A 640 -45.94 -7.30 -9.39
C GLU A 640 -47.40 -7.03 -9.05
N GLU A 641 -47.72 -5.77 -8.73
CA GLU A 641 -49.09 -5.32 -8.49
C GLU A 641 -49.58 -4.46 -9.67
N ALA A 642 -50.62 -4.92 -10.36
CA ALA A 642 -51.24 -4.16 -11.44
C ALA A 642 -51.95 -2.90 -10.89
N SER A 643 -51.31 -1.74 -10.97
CA SER A 643 -51.91 -0.47 -10.58
C SER A 643 -52.88 0.03 -11.66
N LYS A 644 -54.20 -0.16 -11.47
CA LYS A 644 -55.20 0.62 -12.21
C LYS A 644 -55.11 2.07 -11.71
N ALA A 645 -54.84 3.01 -12.61
CA ALA A 645 -54.50 4.40 -12.30
C ALA A 645 -55.55 5.19 -11.47
N SER A 646 -56.76 4.66 -11.23
CA SER A 646 -57.89 5.43 -10.67
C SER A 646 -58.23 5.14 -9.20
N GLU A 647 -57.58 4.20 -8.50
CA GLU A 647 -57.86 3.90 -7.07
C GLU A 647 -56.76 4.43 -6.11
N VAL A 648 -55.91 5.34 -6.58
CA VAL A 648 -54.65 5.72 -5.89
C VAL A 648 -54.84 6.47 -4.57
N LEU A 649 -56.01 7.08 -4.29
CA LEU A 649 -56.12 7.99 -3.15
C LEU A 649 -56.77 7.41 -1.87
N GLU A 650 -57.67 6.43 -1.95
CA GLU A 650 -58.48 6.05 -0.77
C GLU A 650 -58.00 4.78 -0.02
N ASN A 651 -57.23 3.89 -0.65
CA ASN A 651 -56.80 2.61 -0.03
C ASN A 651 -55.27 2.47 0.10
N LEU A 652 -54.55 3.56 0.35
CA LEU A 652 -53.08 3.62 0.41
C LEU A 652 -52.45 2.68 1.47
N THR A 653 -53.19 2.15 2.44
CA THR A 653 -52.63 1.26 3.47
C THR A 653 -52.75 -0.24 3.14
N GLN A 654 -53.45 -0.61 2.06
CA GLN A 654 -53.75 -2.01 1.73
C GLN A 654 -53.13 -2.42 0.39
N GLY A 655 -51.88 -2.91 0.44
CA GLY A 655 -51.17 -3.53 -0.68
C GLY A 655 -49.93 -4.29 -0.20
N LYS A 656 -49.53 -5.37 -0.88
CA LYS A 656 -48.27 -6.08 -0.59
C LYS A 656 -47.07 -5.15 -0.82
N MET A 657 -47.15 -4.28 -1.83
CA MET A 657 -46.10 -3.36 -2.27
C MET A 657 -46.21 -1.92 -1.73
N CYS A 658 -47.09 -1.66 -0.76
CA CYS A 658 -47.10 -0.37 -0.06
C CYS A 658 -46.29 -0.44 1.23
N LEU A 659 -45.29 0.44 1.36
CA LEU A 659 -44.46 0.56 2.55
C LEU A 659 -44.99 1.70 3.43
N VAL A 660 -45.36 1.35 4.67
CA VAL A 660 -45.72 2.32 5.70
C VAL A 660 -44.44 2.78 6.42
N PRO A 661 -44.24 4.10 6.63
CA PRO A 661 -43.07 4.64 7.29
C PRO A 661 -42.74 3.95 8.61
N GLY A 662 -41.46 3.62 8.82
CA GLY A 662 -40.95 3.00 10.03
C GLY A 662 -41.28 1.51 10.22
N LYS A 663 -42.25 0.95 9.48
CA LYS A 663 -42.64 -0.46 9.59
C LYS A 663 -41.82 -1.35 8.66
N THR A 664 -41.33 -2.47 9.18
CA THR A 664 -40.65 -3.49 8.38
C THR A 664 -41.69 -4.35 7.66
N ARG A 665 -41.61 -4.42 6.33
CA ARG A 665 -42.42 -5.31 5.50
C ARG A 665 -41.61 -6.56 5.16
N LYS A 666 -42.15 -7.75 5.44
CA LYS A 666 -41.57 -9.05 5.06
C LYS A 666 -42.30 -9.62 3.85
N LEU A 667 -41.55 -10.01 2.83
CA LEU A 667 -42.04 -10.66 1.61
C LEU A 667 -41.32 -12.01 1.46
N SER A 668 -42.05 -13.10 1.65
CA SER A 668 -41.50 -14.46 1.58
C SER A 668 -41.61 -15.02 0.17
N PHE A 669 -40.54 -15.65 -0.28
CA PHE A 669 -40.46 -16.36 -1.55
C PHE A 669 -40.00 -17.79 -1.31
N LYS A 670 -40.49 -18.71 -2.13
CA LYS A 670 -40.05 -20.11 -2.10
C LYS A 670 -39.97 -20.70 -3.50
N PHE A 671 -39.00 -21.58 -3.71
CA PHE A 671 -38.88 -22.36 -4.94
C PHE A 671 -38.30 -23.75 -4.66
N VAL A 672 -38.56 -24.70 -5.56
CA VAL A 672 -38.00 -26.06 -5.48
C VAL A 672 -36.66 -26.07 -6.21
N ALA A 673 -35.58 -26.38 -5.50
CA ALA A 673 -34.25 -26.53 -6.09
C ALA A 673 -34.24 -27.71 -7.05
N LYS A 674 -33.53 -27.57 -8.18
CA LYS A 674 -33.37 -28.68 -9.11
C LYS A 674 -32.30 -29.66 -8.61
N THR A 675 -32.45 -30.93 -8.96
CA THR A 675 -31.49 -31.99 -8.65
C THR A 675 -30.10 -31.74 -9.24
N GLU A 676 -30.03 -31.02 -10.37
CA GLU A 676 -28.77 -30.59 -10.99
C GLU A 676 -27.99 -29.53 -10.19
N ASP A 677 -28.61 -28.89 -9.20
CA ASP A 677 -27.99 -27.87 -8.37
C ASP A 677 -27.46 -28.40 -7.04
N VAL A 678 -27.62 -29.70 -6.76
CA VAL A 678 -27.00 -30.34 -5.60
C VAL A 678 -25.47 -30.16 -5.66
N GLY A 679 -24.90 -29.59 -4.60
CA GLY A 679 -23.49 -29.21 -4.50
C GLY A 679 -23.17 -27.79 -4.97
N LYS A 680 -24.14 -27.06 -5.54
CA LYS A 680 -23.95 -25.67 -6.00
C LYS A 680 -24.45 -24.66 -4.97
N LYS A 681 -23.89 -23.44 -5.06
CA LYS A 681 -24.28 -22.27 -4.28
C LYS A 681 -25.31 -21.46 -5.06
N ILE A 682 -26.44 -21.14 -4.43
CA ILE A 682 -27.41 -20.16 -4.95
C ILE A 682 -27.16 -18.83 -4.24
N GLU A 683 -26.94 -17.77 -5.01
CA GLU A 683 -26.65 -16.43 -4.51
C GLU A 683 -27.62 -15.42 -5.09
N ILE A 684 -28.12 -14.51 -4.25
CA ILE A 684 -28.85 -13.31 -4.68
C ILE A 684 -27.83 -12.36 -5.29
N THR A 685 -27.98 -12.02 -6.57
CA THR A 685 -27.10 -11.10 -7.30
C THR A 685 -27.60 -9.66 -7.21
N SER A 686 -28.92 -9.47 -7.27
CA SER A 686 -29.56 -8.17 -7.09
C SER A 686 -30.97 -8.29 -6.52
N VAL A 687 -31.38 -7.25 -5.83
CA VAL A 687 -32.79 -7.00 -5.50
C VAL A 687 -33.18 -5.67 -6.14
N ASP A 688 -34.22 -5.69 -6.97
CA ASP A 688 -34.64 -4.54 -7.76
C ASP A 688 -36.06 -4.13 -7.38
N LEU A 689 -36.24 -2.89 -6.91
CA LEU A 689 -37.52 -2.33 -6.49
C LEU A 689 -37.92 -1.17 -7.40
N PHE A 690 -39.12 -1.27 -7.98
CA PHE A 690 -39.61 -0.35 -8.99
C PHE A 690 -40.57 0.66 -8.37
N LEU A 691 -40.22 1.94 -8.45
CA LEU A 691 -41.03 3.07 -8.01
C LEU A 691 -41.60 3.80 -9.23
N GLY A 692 -42.90 4.13 -9.20
CA GLY A 692 -43.61 4.69 -10.34
C GLY A 692 -44.19 3.62 -11.27
N SER A 693 -44.63 4.04 -12.45
CA SER A 693 -45.33 3.19 -13.43
C SER A 693 -44.72 3.30 -14.82
N GLU A 694 -45.00 2.32 -15.68
CA GLU A 694 -44.61 2.36 -17.09
C GLU A 694 -45.32 3.47 -17.88
N SER A 695 -46.52 3.87 -17.44
CA SER A 695 -47.26 5.02 -17.99
C SER A 695 -46.65 6.38 -17.62
N GLY A 696 -45.86 6.41 -16.55
CA GLY A 696 -45.14 7.58 -16.05
C GLY A 696 -43.64 7.44 -16.26
N ARG A 697 -42.88 7.91 -15.27
CA ARG A 697 -41.45 7.62 -15.12
C ARG A 697 -41.29 6.53 -14.08
N CYS A 698 -40.45 5.56 -14.39
CA CYS A 698 -40.16 4.45 -13.49
C CYS A 698 -38.71 4.55 -12.98
N VAL A 699 -38.53 4.37 -11.68
CA VAL A 699 -37.22 4.37 -11.02
C VAL A 699 -36.96 2.98 -10.48
N VAL A 700 -35.85 2.37 -10.90
CA VAL A 700 -35.43 1.05 -10.44
C VAL A 700 -34.32 1.23 -9.42
N LEU A 701 -34.66 1.03 -8.15
CA LEU A 701 -33.69 0.98 -7.05
C LEU A 701 -33.07 -0.42 -7.04
N SER A 702 -31.78 -0.50 -7.36
CA SER A 702 -31.06 -1.77 -7.47
C SER A 702 -30.05 -1.91 -6.34
N TRP A 703 -30.24 -2.91 -5.50
CA TRP A 703 -29.27 -3.33 -4.49
C TRP A 703 -28.43 -4.48 -5.03
N GLN A 704 -27.11 -4.40 -4.87
CA GLN A 704 -26.23 -5.52 -5.17
C GLN A 704 -26.29 -6.54 -4.02
N GLY A 705 -26.35 -7.81 -4.37
CA GLY A 705 -26.44 -8.87 -3.38
C GLY A 705 -27.76 -8.86 -2.60
N GLY A 706 -27.68 -9.22 -1.31
CA GLY A 706 -28.85 -9.28 -0.43
C GLY A 706 -29.28 -7.96 0.19
N GLY A 707 -28.91 -6.80 -0.37
CA GLY A 707 -29.29 -5.49 0.15
C GLY A 707 -28.17 -4.73 0.87
N GLY A 708 -28.54 -3.62 1.50
CA GLY A 708 -27.63 -2.68 2.15
C GLY A 708 -27.24 -1.48 1.27
N ASP A 709 -26.95 -0.36 1.91
CA ASP A 709 -26.61 0.92 1.31
C ASP A 709 -25.30 1.49 1.89
N ALA A 710 -24.94 2.72 1.54
CA ALA A 710 -23.70 3.35 1.98
C ALA A 710 -23.56 3.48 3.52
N ALA A 711 -24.66 3.48 4.28
CA ALA A 711 -24.64 3.58 5.75
C ALA A 711 -24.75 2.21 6.45
N SER A 712 -25.26 1.19 5.75
CA SER A 712 -25.65 -0.09 6.34
C SER A 712 -24.52 -0.84 7.06
N SER A 713 -23.28 -0.77 6.54
CA SER A 713 -22.12 -1.46 7.15
C SER A 713 -21.74 -0.85 8.51
N GLN A 714 -21.73 0.48 8.60
CA GLN A 714 -21.42 1.21 9.82
C GLN A 714 -22.56 1.09 10.84
N GLU A 715 -23.81 1.13 10.38
CA GLU A 715 -25.00 0.91 11.23
C GLU A 715 -25.02 -0.50 11.81
N ALA A 716 -24.70 -1.54 11.02
CA ALA A 716 -24.58 -2.91 11.52
C ALA A 716 -23.51 -3.05 12.62
N LEU A 717 -22.35 -2.40 12.44
CA LEU A 717 -21.29 -2.37 13.46
C LEU A 717 -21.73 -1.65 14.74
N GLN A 718 -22.48 -0.55 14.62
CA GLN A 718 -23.02 0.19 15.77
C GLN A 718 -24.09 -0.62 16.50
N ALA A 719 -25.01 -1.24 15.76
CA ALA A 719 -26.06 -2.10 16.31
C ALA A 719 -25.45 -3.28 17.09
N ALA A 720 -24.41 -3.93 16.55
CA ALA A 720 -23.70 -5.03 17.21
C ALA A 720 -23.00 -4.61 18.52
N ARG A 721 -22.55 -3.35 18.64
CA ARG A 721 -21.94 -2.82 19.87
C ARG A 721 -22.96 -2.33 20.90
N SER A 722 -24.20 -2.10 20.48
CA SER A 722 -25.23 -1.53 21.35
C SER A 722 -25.89 -2.62 22.22
N PHE A 723 -25.62 -2.57 23.53
CA PHE A 723 -26.31 -3.41 24.54
C PHE A 723 -27.71 -2.87 24.92
N LYS A 724 -28.26 -1.91 24.16
CA LYS A 724 -29.58 -1.33 24.47
C LYS A 724 -30.63 -2.44 24.40
N ARG A 725 -31.42 -2.59 25.47
CA ARG A 725 -32.60 -3.47 25.51
C ARG A 725 -33.47 -3.15 24.30
N ARG A 726 -33.60 -4.11 23.39
CA ARG A 726 -34.48 -4.03 22.22
C ARG A 726 -35.92 -3.82 22.72
N PRO A 727 -36.69 -2.87 22.15
CA PRO A 727 -38.07 -2.65 22.57
C PRO A 727 -38.87 -3.96 22.39
N LYS A 728 -39.77 -4.24 23.36
CA LYS A 728 -40.76 -5.32 23.24
C LYS A 728 -41.74 -4.93 22.13
N LEU A 729 -41.46 -5.37 20.90
CA LEU A 729 -42.39 -5.31 19.79
C LEU A 729 -43.48 -6.37 19.99
N ALA A 730 -44.65 -6.17 19.36
CA ALA A 730 -45.68 -7.20 19.28
C ALA A 730 -45.12 -8.46 18.60
N GLU A 731 -45.66 -9.65 18.91
CA GLU A 731 -45.15 -10.93 18.36
C GLU A 731 -45.06 -10.96 16.82
N ASP A 732 -45.88 -10.17 16.13
CA ASP A 732 -45.91 -10.07 14.67
C ASP A 732 -44.97 -9.00 14.07
N GLU A 733 -44.32 -8.14 14.88
CA GLU A 733 -43.47 -7.05 14.39
C GLU A 733 -41.97 -7.40 14.37
N ILE A 734 -41.38 -7.37 13.17
CA ILE A 734 -39.97 -7.72 12.95
C ILE A 734 -39.09 -6.48 13.13
N HIS A 735 -38.22 -6.54 14.14
CA HIS A 735 -37.22 -5.49 14.38
C HIS A 735 -36.18 -5.45 13.24
N TRP A 736 -36.01 -4.31 12.57
CA TRP A 736 -35.09 -4.18 11.44
C TRP A 736 -33.64 -4.63 11.74
N ASP A 737 -33.14 -4.31 12.94
CA ASP A 737 -31.77 -4.64 13.35
C ASP A 737 -31.57 -6.12 13.73
N SER A 738 -32.64 -6.91 13.91
CA SER A 738 -32.51 -8.36 14.10
C SER A 738 -32.34 -9.12 12.78
N VAL A 739 -32.65 -8.47 11.66
CA VAL A 739 -32.50 -9.05 10.32
C VAL A 739 -31.05 -8.89 9.86
N ILE A 740 -30.37 -10.02 9.72
CA ILE A 740 -29.03 -10.13 9.14
C ILE A 740 -29.18 -10.61 7.70
N ILE A 741 -28.47 -9.97 6.77
CA ILE A 741 -28.46 -10.34 5.36
C ILE A 741 -27.83 -11.73 5.22
N GLN A 742 -28.54 -12.63 4.55
CA GLN A 742 -28.04 -13.95 4.16
C GLN A 742 -28.33 -14.13 2.68
N ALA A 743 -27.41 -13.63 1.86
CA ALA A 743 -27.57 -13.53 0.41
C ALA A 743 -27.26 -14.83 -0.34
N SER A 744 -26.85 -15.89 0.35
CA SER A 744 -26.52 -17.16 -0.30
C SER A 744 -26.92 -18.39 0.51
N THR A 745 -27.20 -19.49 -0.19
CA THR A 745 -27.44 -20.82 0.39
C THR A 745 -26.87 -21.92 -0.49
N MET A 746 -26.56 -23.08 0.09
CA MET A 746 -26.09 -24.28 -0.62
C MET A 746 -27.24 -25.28 -0.81
N ILE A 747 -27.32 -25.91 -1.97
CA ILE A 747 -28.21 -27.06 -2.15
C ILE A 747 -27.43 -28.33 -1.87
N ILE A 748 -27.89 -29.12 -0.90
CA ILE A 748 -27.23 -30.36 -0.48
C ILE A 748 -28.13 -31.55 -0.78
N SER A 749 -27.53 -32.75 -0.90
CA SER A 749 -28.29 -33.96 -1.16
C SER A 749 -29.26 -34.25 -0.01
N ARG A 750 -30.36 -34.94 -0.33
CA ARG A 750 -31.29 -35.45 0.67
C ARG A 750 -30.55 -36.30 1.70
N VAL A 751 -30.90 -36.12 2.98
CA VAL A 751 -30.32 -36.91 4.08
C VAL A 751 -30.61 -38.38 3.84
N PRO A 752 -29.59 -39.25 3.79
CA PRO A 752 -29.79 -40.68 3.60
C PRO A 752 -30.41 -41.32 4.86
N ASN A 753 -31.39 -42.20 4.71
CA ASN A 753 -31.95 -42.97 5.82
C ASN A 753 -31.61 -44.46 5.71
N ILE A 754 -30.31 -44.78 5.78
CA ILE A 754 -29.78 -46.15 5.79
C ILE A 754 -28.73 -46.31 6.92
N SER A 755 -28.46 -47.53 7.37
CA SER A 755 -27.35 -47.82 8.31
C SER A 755 -26.31 -48.74 7.67
N VAL A 756 -25.04 -48.46 7.94
CA VAL A 756 -23.87 -49.23 7.48
C VAL A 756 -23.09 -49.64 8.73
N HIS A 757 -22.80 -50.93 8.89
CA HIS A 757 -22.05 -51.47 10.03
C HIS A 757 -20.87 -52.31 9.53
N LEU A 758 -19.73 -52.25 10.23
CA LEU A 758 -18.47 -52.91 9.87
C LEU A 758 -18.01 -53.87 10.97
N ARG A 759 -17.65 -55.11 10.62
CA ARG A 759 -17.11 -56.13 11.54
C ARG A 759 -15.78 -56.70 11.03
N HIS A 760 -14.74 -56.68 11.86
CA HIS A 760 -13.37 -57.12 11.54
C HIS A 760 -12.51 -57.36 12.80
N GLU A 761 -11.28 -57.90 12.66
CA GLU A 761 -10.36 -58.27 13.76
C GLU A 761 -9.01 -57.51 13.70
N PRO A 762 -8.91 -56.26 14.17
CA PRO A 762 -7.70 -55.43 14.06
C PRO A 762 -6.56 -55.92 14.98
N PRO A 763 -5.28 -55.59 14.69
CA PRO A 763 -4.78 -54.94 13.47
C PRO A 763 -4.77 -55.90 12.27
N ALA A 764 -4.51 -55.41 11.07
CA ALA A 764 -4.14 -56.24 9.94
C ALA A 764 -2.65 -56.62 10.03
N LEU A 765 -2.29 -57.81 9.61
CA LEU A 765 -0.92 -58.31 9.56
C LEU A 765 -0.43 -58.28 8.12
N MET A 766 0.81 -57.85 7.93
CA MET A 766 1.38 -57.68 6.60
C MET A 766 1.24 -58.96 5.75
N ASN A 767 0.76 -58.80 4.52
CA ASN A 767 0.49 -59.84 3.52
C ASN A 767 -0.62 -60.85 3.81
N GLU A 768 -1.33 -60.76 4.95
CA GLU A 768 -2.48 -61.62 5.17
C GLU A 768 -3.69 -61.21 4.33
N MET A 769 -4.66 -62.12 4.17
CA MET A 769 -5.98 -61.81 3.63
C MET A 769 -6.91 -61.35 4.76
N TYR A 770 -6.87 -60.07 5.07
CA TYR A 770 -7.65 -59.45 6.13
C TYR A 770 -9.14 -59.40 5.78
N CYS A 771 -10.02 -59.80 6.70
CA CYS A 771 -11.46 -59.93 6.45
C CYS A 771 -12.26 -58.75 7.05
N LEU A 772 -13.07 -58.09 6.22
CA LEU A 772 -13.98 -57.00 6.59
C LEU A 772 -15.40 -57.31 6.14
N VAL A 773 -16.34 -57.41 7.07
CA VAL A 773 -17.77 -57.65 6.76
C VAL A 773 -18.55 -56.35 6.84
N VAL A 774 -19.27 -56.03 5.77
CA VAL A 774 -20.09 -54.81 5.61
C VAL A 774 -21.58 -55.19 5.62
N THR A 775 -22.35 -54.60 6.53
CA THR A 775 -23.81 -54.79 6.62
C THR A 775 -24.53 -53.48 6.30
N VAL A 776 -25.41 -53.48 5.29
CA VAL A 776 -26.21 -52.31 4.86
C VAL A 776 -27.69 -52.59 5.13
N GLN A 777 -28.39 -51.66 5.79
CA GLN A 777 -29.82 -51.78 6.08
C GLN A 777 -30.58 -50.51 5.69
N SER A 778 -31.72 -50.67 5.02
CA SER A 778 -32.59 -49.55 4.61
C SER A 778 -33.59 -49.18 5.71
N HIS A 779 -33.64 -47.90 6.08
CA HIS A 779 -34.68 -47.32 6.96
C HIS A 779 -35.62 -46.38 6.20
N GLU A 780 -35.53 -46.32 4.87
CA GLU A 780 -36.37 -45.49 4.03
C GLU A 780 -37.83 -45.97 4.03
N LYS A 781 -38.78 -45.04 3.82
CA LYS A 781 -40.22 -45.37 3.77
C LYS A 781 -40.66 -45.96 2.43
N SER A 782 -39.91 -45.70 1.38
CA SER A 782 -40.12 -46.19 0.02
C SER A 782 -38.93 -47.05 -0.42
N PRO A 783 -39.12 -47.98 -1.37
CA PRO A 783 -38.03 -48.83 -1.86
C PRO A 783 -36.93 -47.97 -2.49
N ILE A 784 -35.68 -48.21 -2.08
CA ILE A 784 -34.51 -47.58 -2.67
C ILE A 784 -34.02 -48.40 -3.84
N ARG A 785 -33.63 -47.71 -4.91
CA ARG A 785 -33.22 -48.34 -6.17
C ARG A 785 -31.75 -48.13 -6.43
N ASP A 786 -31.16 -49.01 -7.23
CA ASP A 786 -29.77 -48.91 -7.71
C ASP A 786 -28.77 -48.76 -6.54
N VAL A 787 -28.92 -49.60 -5.50
CA VAL A 787 -27.99 -49.57 -4.37
C VAL A 787 -26.63 -50.09 -4.84
N LYS A 788 -25.62 -49.25 -4.66
CA LYS A 788 -24.24 -49.51 -5.07
C LYS A 788 -23.32 -49.35 -3.87
N LEU A 789 -22.47 -50.35 -3.66
CA LEU A 789 -21.45 -50.37 -2.61
C LEU A 789 -20.08 -50.09 -3.21
N THR A 790 -19.33 -49.18 -2.62
CA THR A 790 -17.92 -48.93 -2.91
C THR A 790 -17.14 -49.19 -1.63
N ALA A 791 -16.20 -50.14 -1.66
CA ALA A 791 -15.50 -50.60 -0.46
C ALA A 791 -14.01 -50.86 -0.74
N GLY A 792 -13.13 -50.34 0.12
CA GLY A 792 -11.68 -50.48 -0.02
C GLY A 792 -10.92 -49.29 0.55
N LEU A 793 -9.68 -49.09 0.12
CA LEU A 793 -8.83 -47.99 0.56
C LEU A 793 -9.43 -46.65 0.13
N LYS A 794 -9.64 -45.74 1.08
CA LYS A 794 -10.15 -44.40 0.82
C LYS A 794 -9.20 -43.66 -0.14
N PRO A 795 -9.70 -43.11 -1.27
CA PRO A 795 -8.88 -42.33 -2.20
C PRO A 795 -8.22 -41.12 -1.53
N GLY A 796 -7.01 -40.77 -1.96
CA GLY A 796 -6.23 -39.63 -1.45
C GLY A 796 -5.25 -39.96 -0.31
N GLN A 797 -5.06 -41.24 0.01
CA GLN A 797 -3.99 -41.70 0.89
C GLN A 797 -2.65 -41.84 0.15
N ASP A 798 -1.58 -42.17 0.88
CA ASP A 798 -0.24 -42.36 0.34
C ASP A 798 -0.25 -43.29 -0.89
N ALA A 799 0.44 -42.88 -1.95
CA ALA A 799 0.54 -43.64 -3.20
C ALA A 799 1.16 -45.03 -2.97
N ASN A 800 2.09 -45.16 -2.03
CA ASN A 800 2.71 -46.43 -1.68
C ASN A 800 1.70 -47.36 -0.99
N LEU A 801 0.87 -46.82 -0.08
CA LEU A 801 -0.22 -47.60 0.52
C LEU A 801 -1.20 -48.07 -0.55
N THR A 802 -1.54 -47.19 -1.50
CA THR A 802 -2.48 -47.51 -2.59
C THR A 802 -1.96 -48.63 -3.48
N GLN A 803 -0.68 -48.60 -3.89
CA GLN A 803 -0.07 -49.66 -4.70
C GLN A 803 0.08 -50.98 -3.94
N LYS A 804 0.15 -50.93 -2.60
CA LYS A 804 0.37 -52.08 -1.73
C LYS A 804 -0.88 -52.47 -0.95
N THR A 805 -2.06 -52.11 -1.44
CA THR A 805 -3.34 -52.52 -0.87
C THR A 805 -4.20 -53.09 -1.98
N HIS A 806 -4.64 -54.33 -1.81
CA HIS A 806 -5.35 -55.07 -2.84
C HIS A 806 -6.65 -55.61 -2.24
N VAL A 807 -7.77 -55.28 -2.86
CA VAL A 807 -9.11 -55.58 -2.34
C VAL A 807 -9.86 -56.50 -3.29
N THR A 808 -10.52 -57.51 -2.73
CA THR A 808 -11.25 -58.52 -3.48
C THR A 808 -12.50 -58.97 -2.72
N LEU A 809 -13.42 -59.63 -3.44
CA LEU A 809 -14.58 -60.29 -2.86
C LEU A 809 -14.34 -61.79 -2.62
N HIS A 810 -13.19 -62.33 -3.05
CA HIS A 810 -12.85 -63.75 -2.96
C HIS A 810 -11.60 -63.98 -2.10
N GLY A 811 -11.72 -64.70 -0.99
CA GLY A 811 -10.63 -64.90 -0.02
C GLY A 811 -9.79 -66.17 -0.17
N ALA A 812 -10.09 -67.03 -1.15
CA ALA A 812 -9.45 -68.35 -1.28
C ALA A 812 -8.04 -68.30 -1.89
N GLU A 813 -7.74 -67.25 -2.66
CA GLU A 813 -6.45 -67.02 -3.30
C GLU A 813 -5.85 -65.72 -2.78
N LEU A 814 -4.53 -65.67 -2.63
CA LEU A 814 -3.84 -64.44 -2.27
C LEU A 814 -3.95 -63.44 -3.43
N CYS A 815 -4.43 -62.23 -3.14
CA CYS A 815 -4.43 -61.15 -4.13
C CYS A 815 -3.01 -60.90 -4.66
N ASP A 816 -2.89 -60.72 -5.97
CA ASP A 816 -1.69 -60.20 -6.61
C ASP A 816 -1.84 -58.69 -6.92
N GLU A 817 -0.83 -58.13 -7.59
CA GLU A 817 -0.79 -56.70 -7.94
C GLU A 817 -1.85 -56.28 -8.99
N SER A 818 -2.66 -57.21 -9.53
CA SER A 818 -3.74 -56.90 -10.48
C SER A 818 -5.03 -56.42 -9.81
N TYR A 819 -5.19 -56.68 -8.51
CA TYR A 819 -6.39 -56.31 -7.76
C TYR A 819 -6.38 -54.83 -7.37
N PRO A 820 -7.51 -54.12 -7.43
CA PRO A 820 -7.55 -52.70 -7.12
C PRO A 820 -7.53 -52.45 -5.60
N ALA A 821 -7.07 -51.27 -5.19
CA ALA A 821 -7.16 -50.84 -3.79
C ALA A 821 -8.59 -50.45 -3.36
N LEU A 822 -9.48 -50.17 -4.31
CA LEU A 822 -10.87 -49.79 -4.07
C LEU A 822 -11.77 -50.47 -5.10
N LEU A 823 -12.77 -51.21 -4.62
CA LEU A 823 -13.84 -51.74 -5.47
C LEU A 823 -14.97 -50.72 -5.54
N THR A 824 -15.27 -50.22 -6.74
CA THR A 824 -16.33 -49.23 -6.97
C THR A 824 -17.58 -49.88 -7.55
N ASP A 825 -18.75 -49.32 -7.23
CA ASP A 825 -20.04 -49.66 -7.83
C ASP A 825 -20.41 -51.16 -7.80
N ILE A 826 -20.07 -51.86 -6.71
CA ILE A 826 -20.51 -53.24 -6.49
C ILE A 826 -22.06 -53.23 -6.43
N PRO A 827 -22.75 -53.91 -7.38
CA PRO A 827 -24.20 -53.91 -7.41
C PRO A 827 -24.73 -54.72 -6.23
N VAL A 828 -25.47 -54.05 -5.36
CA VAL A 828 -26.14 -54.64 -4.20
C VAL A 828 -27.57 -55.07 -4.57
N GLY A 829 -28.24 -54.29 -5.42
CA GLY A 829 -29.64 -54.51 -5.83
C GLY A 829 -30.56 -53.44 -5.24
N ASP A 830 -31.87 -53.61 -5.41
CA ASP A 830 -32.87 -52.75 -4.75
C ASP A 830 -33.12 -53.25 -3.32
N LEU A 831 -33.36 -52.35 -2.37
CA LEU A 831 -33.68 -52.71 -0.99
C LEU A 831 -35.05 -52.16 -0.59
N HIS A 832 -35.89 -53.02 -0.05
CA HIS A 832 -37.17 -52.64 0.53
C HIS A 832 -36.97 -52.03 1.93
N PRO A 833 -37.93 -51.23 2.42
CA PRO A 833 -37.92 -50.72 3.80
C PRO A 833 -37.66 -51.83 4.83
N GLY A 834 -36.64 -51.67 5.67
CA GLY A 834 -36.25 -52.61 6.73
C GLY A 834 -35.32 -53.75 6.30
N GLU A 835 -35.10 -53.96 5.01
CA GLU A 835 -34.25 -55.01 4.46
C GLU A 835 -32.76 -54.76 4.78
N GLN A 836 -32.02 -55.83 5.08
CA GLN A 836 -30.57 -55.79 5.33
C GLN A 836 -29.81 -56.73 4.38
N LEU A 837 -28.59 -56.34 4.00
CA LEU A 837 -27.67 -57.14 3.21
C LEU A 837 -26.27 -57.14 3.84
N GLU A 838 -25.59 -58.30 3.82
CA GLU A 838 -24.19 -58.44 4.20
C GLU A 838 -23.30 -58.72 2.98
N LYS A 839 -22.11 -58.11 2.97
CA LYS A 839 -21.04 -58.36 1.99
C LYS A 839 -19.68 -58.43 2.67
N THR A 840 -18.93 -59.48 2.39
CA THR A 840 -17.55 -59.64 2.87
C THR A 840 -16.55 -59.13 1.85
N VAL A 841 -15.57 -58.37 2.32
CA VAL A 841 -14.48 -57.80 1.55
C VAL A 841 -13.16 -58.29 2.16
N TYR A 842 -12.27 -58.78 1.32
CA TYR A 842 -10.93 -59.22 1.72
C TYR A 842 -9.90 -58.21 1.27
N VAL A 843 -8.91 -57.97 2.12
CA VAL A 843 -7.90 -56.94 1.94
C VAL A 843 -6.52 -57.54 2.19
N ARG A 844 -5.63 -57.43 1.21
CA ARG A 844 -4.21 -57.73 1.38
C ARG A 844 -3.42 -56.44 1.49
N CYS A 845 -2.65 -56.28 2.56
CA CYS A 845 -1.77 -55.13 2.77
C CYS A 845 -0.30 -55.54 2.65
N GLY A 846 0.38 -55.15 1.58
CA GLY A 846 1.77 -55.51 1.29
C GLY A 846 2.82 -54.73 2.08
N THR A 847 2.43 -53.69 2.82
CA THR A 847 3.32 -52.84 3.63
C THR A 847 2.67 -52.49 4.97
N VAL A 848 3.48 -52.28 5.99
CA VAL A 848 3.00 -51.74 7.27
C VAL A 848 2.53 -50.29 7.12
N GLY A 849 1.59 -49.88 7.97
CA GLY A 849 1.05 -48.53 7.98
C GLY A 849 -0.45 -48.48 8.24
N SER A 850 -0.90 -47.30 8.66
CA SER A 850 -2.30 -47.00 8.92
C SER A 850 -3.05 -46.71 7.61
N ARG A 851 -4.15 -47.43 7.38
CA ARG A 851 -4.99 -47.31 6.18
C ARG A 851 -6.42 -46.98 6.58
N MET A 852 -6.98 -45.92 6.00
CA MET A 852 -8.38 -45.58 6.13
C MET A 852 -9.18 -46.32 5.06
N PHE A 853 -10.06 -47.22 5.47
CA PHE A 853 -10.98 -47.92 4.57
C PHE A 853 -12.28 -47.16 4.48
N LEU A 854 -12.74 -46.92 3.25
CA LEU A 854 -14.02 -46.29 2.91
C LEU A 854 -15.04 -47.38 2.58
N VAL A 855 -16.23 -47.22 3.13
CA VAL A 855 -17.43 -47.96 2.76
C VAL A 855 -18.49 -46.94 2.38
N TYR A 856 -18.70 -46.75 1.08
CA TYR A 856 -19.64 -45.79 0.51
C TYR A 856 -20.82 -46.52 -0.13
N VAL A 857 -22.03 -46.19 0.31
CA VAL A 857 -23.28 -46.74 -0.24
C VAL A 857 -24.06 -45.62 -0.89
N SER A 858 -24.38 -45.74 -2.18
CA SER A 858 -25.27 -44.79 -2.89
C SER A 858 -26.52 -45.46 -3.40
N TYR A 859 -27.62 -44.71 -3.48
CA TYR A 859 -28.91 -45.17 -3.98
C TYR A 859 -29.76 -44.03 -4.53
N LEU A 860 -30.81 -44.39 -5.27
CA LEU A 860 -31.81 -43.47 -5.80
C LEU A 860 -33.13 -43.63 -5.07
N ILE A 861 -33.80 -42.51 -4.81
CA ILE A 861 -35.13 -42.47 -4.20
C ILE A 861 -35.98 -41.38 -4.85
N ASN A 862 -37.23 -41.73 -5.21
CA ASN A 862 -38.20 -40.77 -5.72
C ASN A 862 -38.95 -40.13 -4.56
N THR A 863 -39.06 -38.80 -4.56
CA THR A 863 -39.82 -38.04 -3.56
C THR A 863 -40.59 -36.90 -4.23
N THR A 864 -41.66 -36.43 -3.59
CA THR A 864 -42.52 -35.35 -4.08
C THR A 864 -42.37 -34.12 -3.18
N VAL A 865 -41.98 -32.98 -3.75
CA VAL A 865 -41.81 -31.70 -3.03
C VAL A 865 -42.68 -30.64 -3.70
N GLU A 866 -43.62 -30.05 -2.94
CA GLU A 866 -44.58 -29.06 -3.48
C GLU A 866 -45.28 -29.55 -4.77
N GLY A 867 -45.64 -30.85 -4.83
CA GLY A 867 -46.28 -31.48 -5.98
C GLY A 867 -45.36 -31.78 -7.19
N LYS A 868 -44.07 -31.42 -7.12
CA LYS A 868 -43.07 -31.81 -8.13
C LYS A 868 -42.37 -33.08 -7.71
N GLU A 869 -42.41 -34.10 -8.57
CA GLU A 869 -41.59 -35.30 -8.40
C GLU A 869 -40.12 -34.97 -8.69
N ILE A 870 -39.25 -35.34 -7.75
CA ILE A 870 -37.79 -35.25 -7.90
C ILE A 870 -37.16 -36.60 -7.58
N ILE A 871 -36.10 -36.92 -8.32
CA ILE A 871 -35.31 -38.13 -8.11
C ILE A 871 -34.05 -37.72 -7.34
N CYS A 872 -33.97 -38.13 -6.07
CA CYS A 872 -32.83 -37.83 -5.22
C CYS A 872 -31.77 -38.92 -5.31
N LYS A 873 -30.52 -38.53 -5.55
CA LYS A 873 -29.36 -39.40 -5.34
C LYS A 873 -28.88 -39.22 -3.90
N CYS A 874 -29.04 -40.25 -3.09
CA CYS A 874 -28.61 -40.30 -1.71
C CYS A 874 -27.34 -41.14 -1.59
N HIS A 875 -26.54 -40.86 -0.58
CA HIS A 875 -25.37 -41.66 -0.26
C HIS A 875 -25.06 -41.60 1.22
N LYS A 876 -24.50 -42.67 1.77
CA LYS A 876 -23.95 -42.74 3.12
C LYS A 876 -22.59 -43.42 3.05
N ASP A 877 -21.57 -42.78 3.60
CA ASP A 877 -20.27 -43.37 3.81
C ASP A 877 -19.99 -43.62 5.29
N ASP A 878 -19.19 -44.66 5.54
CA ASP A 878 -18.55 -44.93 6.80
C ASP A 878 -17.06 -45.19 6.55
N THR A 879 -16.21 -44.88 7.53
CA THR A 879 -14.77 -45.07 7.41
C THR A 879 -14.19 -45.70 8.65
N VAL A 880 -13.31 -46.70 8.47
CA VAL A 880 -12.59 -47.35 9.55
C VAL A 880 -11.09 -47.26 9.33
N THR A 881 -10.34 -47.00 10.39
CA THR A 881 -8.87 -46.97 10.34
C THR A 881 -8.33 -48.35 10.72
N ILE A 882 -7.60 -48.98 9.81
CA ILE A 882 -7.02 -50.32 9.98
C ILE A 882 -5.49 -50.17 9.95
N GLU A 883 -4.86 -50.45 11.08
CA GLU A 883 -3.41 -50.47 11.19
C GLU A 883 -2.85 -51.79 10.65
N THR A 884 -1.90 -51.73 9.73
CA THR A 884 -1.16 -52.91 9.25
C THR A 884 0.19 -52.98 9.94
N VAL A 885 0.48 -54.09 10.63
CA VAL A 885 1.71 -54.31 11.39
C VAL A 885 2.48 -55.54 10.92
N PHE A 886 3.76 -55.64 11.29
CA PHE A 886 4.52 -56.87 11.08
C PHE A 886 3.97 -57.98 11.99
N PRO A 887 3.90 -59.23 11.51
CA PRO A 887 3.47 -60.37 12.33
C PRO A 887 4.50 -60.72 13.42
N PHE A 888 5.79 -60.56 13.12
CA PHE A 888 6.91 -60.91 13.98
C PHE A 888 7.96 -59.80 14.04
N ASP A 889 8.64 -59.70 15.17
CA ASP A 889 9.94 -59.03 15.31
C ASP A 889 11.03 -60.10 15.36
N VAL A 890 12.03 -60.02 14.48
CA VAL A 890 13.04 -61.08 14.30
C VAL A 890 14.43 -60.51 14.57
N ALA A 891 15.03 -60.91 15.69
CA ALA A 891 16.38 -60.50 16.06
C ALA A 891 17.41 -61.55 15.63
N VAL A 892 18.48 -61.11 14.95
CA VAL A 892 19.52 -61.99 14.43
C VAL A 892 20.88 -61.59 15.01
N ARG A 893 21.67 -62.57 15.48
CA ARG A 893 22.99 -62.33 16.10
C ARG A 893 24.04 -63.31 15.61
N PHE A 894 25.25 -62.81 15.35
CA PHE A 894 26.44 -63.63 15.15
C PHE A 894 27.21 -63.73 16.45
N VAL A 895 27.48 -64.96 16.89
CA VAL A 895 28.26 -65.21 18.11
C VAL A 895 29.36 -66.23 17.84
N SER A 896 30.43 -66.15 18.61
CA SER A 896 31.53 -67.12 18.55
C SER A 896 31.06 -68.47 19.08
N THR A 897 31.88 -69.49 18.89
CA THR A 897 31.68 -70.79 19.56
C THR A 897 31.75 -70.71 21.09
N LYS A 898 32.17 -69.55 21.64
CA LYS A 898 32.11 -69.21 23.08
C LYS A 898 30.89 -68.34 23.44
N PHE A 899 29.94 -68.18 22.53
CA PHE A 899 28.74 -67.32 22.67
C PHE A 899 29.05 -65.82 22.87
N GLU A 900 30.21 -65.38 22.42
CA GLU A 900 30.59 -63.96 22.45
C GLU A 900 30.16 -63.27 21.16
N HIS A 901 29.60 -62.06 21.25
CA HIS A 901 29.15 -61.33 20.06
C HIS A 901 30.28 -61.08 19.07
N LEU A 902 30.03 -61.37 17.79
CA LEU A 902 30.96 -61.18 16.69
C LEU A 902 30.49 -60.05 15.77
N GLU A 903 31.29 -58.99 15.69
CA GLU A 903 31.14 -57.97 14.63
C GLU A 903 31.75 -58.44 13.30
N ARG A 904 32.73 -59.35 13.38
CA ARG A 904 33.48 -59.86 12.24
C ARG A 904 33.73 -61.35 12.42
N VAL A 905 33.70 -62.08 11.31
CA VAL A 905 34.05 -63.49 11.22
C VAL A 905 35.33 -63.63 10.42
N TYR A 906 36.08 -64.69 10.67
CA TYR A 906 37.31 -64.96 9.95
C TYR A 906 37.08 -66.12 8.98
N ALA A 907 37.65 -66.01 7.78
CA ALA A 907 37.53 -67.06 6.78
C ALA A 907 38.00 -68.42 7.34
N ASP A 908 37.22 -69.46 7.04
CA ASP A 908 37.35 -70.85 7.52
C ASP A 908 37.25 -71.05 9.04
N ILE A 909 36.82 -70.05 9.81
CA ILE A 909 36.63 -70.17 11.26
C ILE A 909 35.12 -70.30 11.58
N PRO A 910 34.68 -71.36 12.28
CA PRO A 910 33.27 -71.54 12.64
C PRO A 910 32.72 -70.46 13.59
N PHE A 911 31.45 -70.11 13.40
CA PHE A 911 30.68 -69.21 14.26
C PHE A 911 29.21 -69.66 14.32
N LEU A 912 28.40 -69.03 15.17
CA LEU A 912 26.99 -69.35 15.37
C LEU A 912 26.09 -68.18 14.91
N LEU A 913 24.98 -68.51 14.25
CA LEU A 913 23.88 -67.62 13.90
C LEU A 913 22.69 -67.94 14.82
N MET A 914 22.23 -66.97 15.59
CA MET A 914 21.02 -67.11 16.42
C MET A 914 19.90 -66.22 15.89
N THR A 915 18.68 -66.75 15.81
CA THR A 915 17.47 -66.05 15.35
C THR A 915 16.37 -66.14 16.42
N ASP A 916 15.93 -65.00 16.95
CA ASP A 916 14.83 -64.92 17.93
C ASP A 916 13.59 -64.34 17.24
N VAL A 917 12.49 -65.09 17.19
CA VAL A 917 11.21 -64.72 16.56
C VAL A 917 10.18 -64.39 17.64
N LEU A 918 9.82 -63.11 17.76
CA LEU A 918 8.84 -62.60 18.72
C LEU A 918 7.50 -62.30 18.04
N SER A 919 6.39 -62.79 18.56
CA SER A 919 5.05 -62.46 18.03
C SER A 919 4.64 -61.04 18.41
N ALA A 920 4.41 -60.20 17.41
CA ALA A 920 3.92 -58.83 17.57
C ALA A 920 2.39 -58.74 17.44
N SER A 921 1.72 -59.82 17.04
CA SER A 921 0.27 -59.88 16.87
C SER A 921 -0.44 -60.05 18.22
N PRO A 922 -1.56 -59.34 18.47
CA PRO A 922 -2.44 -59.62 19.61
C PRO A 922 -3.23 -60.94 19.46
N TRP A 923 -3.23 -61.49 18.26
CA TRP A 923 -3.88 -62.76 17.89
C TRP A 923 -2.84 -63.87 17.81
N ALA A 924 -3.20 -65.07 18.28
CA ALA A 924 -2.35 -66.25 18.20
C ALA A 924 -1.95 -66.55 16.75
N LEU A 925 -0.64 -66.71 16.52
CA LEU A 925 -0.06 -67.03 15.22
C LEU A 925 0.50 -68.45 15.24
N THR A 926 0.13 -69.26 14.24
CA THR A 926 0.73 -70.58 14.02
C THR A 926 1.87 -70.42 13.04
N ILE A 927 3.11 -70.71 13.47
CA ILE A 927 4.26 -70.90 12.60
C ILE A 927 4.12 -72.29 11.97
N VAL A 928 3.92 -72.32 10.66
CA VAL A 928 3.82 -73.56 9.89
C VAL A 928 5.18 -74.23 9.74
N SER A 929 6.24 -73.45 9.51
CA SER A 929 7.66 -73.88 9.46
C SER A 929 8.59 -72.67 9.34
N SER A 930 9.89 -72.85 9.63
CA SER A 930 10.96 -71.91 9.28
C SER A 930 11.97 -72.53 8.30
N GLU A 931 12.71 -71.70 7.56
CA GLU A 931 13.75 -72.15 6.63
C GLU A 931 14.93 -71.17 6.63
N LEU A 932 16.15 -71.69 6.82
CA LEU A 932 17.39 -70.92 6.67
C LEU A 932 18.01 -71.15 5.28
N GLN A 933 17.90 -70.16 4.41
CA GLN A 933 18.50 -70.17 3.08
C GLN A 933 19.82 -69.41 3.07
N LEU A 934 20.94 -70.13 3.17
CA LEU A 934 22.28 -69.54 3.18
C LEU A 934 22.68 -68.97 1.82
N ALA A 935 23.39 -67.83 1.85
CA ALA A 935 24.06 -67.31 0.66
C ALA A 935 25.23 -68.22 0.23
N PRO A 936 25.66 -68.22 -1.05
CA PRO A 936 26.76 -69.07 -1.53
C PRO A 936 28.09 -68.90 -0.79
N SER A 937 28.27 -67.75 -0.16
CA SER A 937 29.44 -67.38 0.64
C SER A 937 29.42 -67.92 2.08
N MET A 938 28.34 -68.57 2.50
CA MET A 938 28.20 -69.20 3.80
C MET A 938 27.92 -70.68 3.63
N THR A 939 28.49 -71.48 4.51
CA THR A 939 28.23 -72.92 4.54
C THR A 939 27.84 -73.34 5.94
N ALA A 940 26.79 -74.16 6.04
CA ALA A 940 26.40 -74.75 7.30
C ALA A 940 27.42 -75.83 7.70
N MET A 941 27.72 -75.90 8.99
CA MET A 941 28.53 -76.97 9.57
C MET A 941 27.69 -78.21 9.87
N ASP A 942 26.39 -78.00 10.16
CA ASP A 942 25.42 -79.03 10.52
C ASP A 942 24.19 -79.00 9.57
N HIS A 943 23.29 -79.97 9.69
CA HIS A 943 22.05 -80.00 8.91
C HIS A 943 21.08 -78.87 9.35
N LEU A 944 20.48 -78.18 8.39
CA LEU A 944 19.58 -77.05 8.63
C LEU A 944 18.13 -77.54 8.72
N GLU A 945 17.61 -77.71 9.93
CA GLU A 945 16.20 -78.04 10.19
C GLU A 945 15.53 -76.93 11.02
N SER A 946 14.22 -76.75 10.83
CA SER A 946 13.38 -75.83 11.60
C SER A 946 13.20 -76.35 13.04
N GLN A 947 13.81 -75.68 14.00
CA GLN A 947 13.67 -75.95 15.44
C GLN A 947 12.34 -75.42 16.00
N ILE A 948 11.60 -74.61 15.21
CA ILE A 948 10.33 -73.97 15.59
C ILE A 948 9.13 -74.42 14.73
N ASP A 949 9.20 -75.62 14.13
CA ASP A 949 8.11 -76.18 13.31
C ASP A 949 6.81 -76.33 14.13
N LYS A 950 5.68 -75.86 13.58
CA LYS A 950 4.32 -75.96 14.18
C LYS A 950 4.13 -75.29 15.54
N VAL A 951 5.01 -74.36 15.91
CA VAL A 951 4.87 -73.59 17.15
C VAL A 951 3.72 -72.58 17.02
N VAL A 952 2.89 -72.46 18.05
CA VAL A 952 1.88 -71.40 18.16
C VAL A 952 2.39 -70.35 19.13
N LEU A 953 2.55 -69.12 18.67
CA LEU A 953 2.98 -67.99 19.49
C LEU A 953 1.78 -67.12 19.87
N GLN A 954 1.58 -66.94 21.17
CA GLN A 954 0.73 -65.88 21.71
C GLN A 954 1.46 -64.54 21.66
N THR A 955 0.72 -63.47 21.95
CA THR A 955 1.25 -62.10 22.01
C THR A 955 2.45 -62.00 22.96
N GLY A 956 3.60 -61.56 22.43
CA GLY A 956 4.81 -61.35 23.24
C GLY A 956 5.61 -62.61 23.56
N GLU A 957 5.18 -63.79 23.10
CA GLU A 957 5.99 -65.01 23.18
C GLU A 957 7.06 -65.02 22.08
N SER A 958 8.20 -65.66 22.37
CA SER A 958 9.32 -65.79 21.43
C SER A 958 9.77 -67.23 21.26
N ALA A 959 10.25 -67.55 20.06
CA ALA A 959 10.90 -68.81 19.74
C ALA A 959 12.27 -68.55 19.12
N SER A 960 13.29 -69.31 19.50
CA SER A 960 14.68 -69.07 19.09
C SER A 960 15.29 -70.27 18.39
N GLU A 961 16.16 -70.02 17.41
CA GLU A 961 16.95 -71.05 16.71
C GLU A 961 18.43 -70.70 16.69
N CYS A 962 19.29 -71.73 16.62
CA CYS A 962 20.75 -71.59 16.57
C CYS A 962 21.36 -72.48 15.48
N PHE A 963 22.21 -71.92 14.64
CA PHE A 963 22.85 -72.60 13.51
C PHE A 963 24.38 -72.38 13.51
N CYS A 964 25.18 -73.44 13.36
CA CYS A 964 26.64 -73.32 13.22
C CYS A 964 27.05 -73.15 11.76
N LEU A 965 27.76 -72.05 11.46
CA LEU A 965 28.13 -71.62 10.12
C LEU A 965 29.64 -71.41 9.98
N ARG A 966 30.13 -71.44 8.75
CA ARG A 966 31.48 -71.00 8.37
C ARG A 966 31.46 -70.21 7.06
N CYS A 967 32.39 -69.27 6.92
CA CYS A 967 32.65 -68.52 5.70
C CYS A 967 33.86 -69.13 4.96
N PRO A 968 33.71 -69.82 3.81
CA PRO A 968 34.83 -70.43 3.09
C PRO A 968 35.83 -69.40 2.56
N SER A 969 37.14 -69.68 2.64
CA SER A 969 38.17 -68.81 2.05
C SER A 969 38.16 -68.89 0.51
N ALA A 970 37.87 -67.76 -0.16
CA ALA A 970 37.75 -67.66 -1.62
C ALA A 970 38.52 -66.44 -2.19
N GLY A 971 39.78 -66.27 -1.79
CA GLY A 971 40.64 -65.17 -2.21
C GLY A 971 40.59 -63.97 -1.26
N ASN A 972 40.79 -62.75 -1.77
CA ASN A 972 40.77 -61.52 -0.96
C ASN A 972 39.34 -61.20 -0.49
N ILE A 973 38.95 -61.80 0.63
CA ILE A 973 37.72 -61.48 1.35
C ILE A 973 38.06 -60.35 2.33
N GLU A 974 37.89 -59.11 1.89
CA GLU A 974 37.90 -57.93 2.76
C GLU A 974 36.57 -57.20 2.56
N GLY A 975 35.54 -57.55 3.34
CA GLY A 975 34.23 -56.89 3.24
C GLY A 975 33.05 -57.62 3.88
N GLY A 976 31.87 -57.00 3.78
CA GLY A 976 30.60 -57.55 4.29
C GLY A 976 30.06 -58.65 3.38
N VAL A 977 30.04 -59.87 3.89
CA VAL A 977 29.56 -61.06 3.19
C VAL A 977 28.09 -61.31 3.50
N ALA A 978 27.29 -61.60 2.47
CA ALA A 978 25.87 -61.91 2.64
C ALA A 978 25.70 -63.24 3.40
N THR A 979 24.75 -63.28 4.33
CA THR A 979 24.47 -64.48 5.14
C THR A 979 23.37 -65.33 4.52
N GLY A 980 22.34 -64.69 3.96
CA GLY A 980 21.21 -65.37 3.33
C GLY A 980 19.86 -64.79 3.76
N HIS A 981 18.83 -65.64 3.75
CA HIS A 981 17.48 -65.30 4.17
C HIS A 981 16.98 -66.30 5.22
N TYR A 982 16.11 -65.81 6.10
CA TYR A 982 15.38 -66.62 7.05
C TYR A 982 13.88 -66.45 6.76
N ILE A 983 13.21 -67.54 6.43
CA ILE A 983 11.84 -67.54 5.94
C ILE A 983 10.94 -68.18 7.00
N ILE A 984 9.83 -67.52 7.32
CA ILE A 984 8.84 -67.99 8.28
C ILE A 984 7.49 -68.13 7.55
N SER A 985 6.94 -69.34 7.48
CA SER A 985 5.59 -69.57 6.98
C SER A 985 4.61 -69.57 8.15
N TRP A 986 3.52 -68.81 8.09
CA TRP A 986 2.62 -68.60 9.23
C TRP A 986 1.18 -68.27 8.82
N LYS A 987 0.25 -68.39 9.77
CA LYS A 987 -1.14 -67.91 9.65
C LYS A 987 -1.75 -67.60 11.02
N ARG A 988 -2.80 -66.79 11.05
CA ARG A 988 -3.62 -66.63 12.28
C ARG A 988 -4.29 -67.96 12.64
N ALA A 989 -4.35 -68.25 13.94
CA ALA A 989 -4.98 -69.47 14.45
C ALA A 989 -6.53 -69.44 14.36
N SER A 990 -7.14 -68.25 14.33
CA SER A 990 -8.61 -68.05 14.34
C SER A 990 -9.30 -68.32 12.99
N VAL A 991 -8.54 -68.64 11.94
CA VAL A 991 -9.00 -68.47 10.56
C VAL A 991 -9.75 -69.70 10.04
N VAL A 992 -10.82 -69.42 9.27
CA VAL A 992 -11.58 -70.40 8.47
C VAL A 992 -10.61 -71.16 7.55
N GLU A 993 -10.74 -72.49 7.46
CA GLU A 993 -9.80 -73.39 6.75
C GLU A 993 -9.42 -72.98 5.31
N SER A 994 -10.18 -72.06 4.69
CA SER A 994 -10.01 -71.58 3.32
C SER A 994 -8.93 -70.51 3.09
N ILE A 995 -8.33 -69.90 4.12
CA ILE A 995 -7.33 -68.83 3.90
C ILE A 995 -5.90 -69.42 3.86
N PRO A 996 -5.10 -69.10 2.84
CA PRO A 996 -3.73 -69.62 2.69
C PRO A 996 -2.75 -69.06 3.74
N ALA A 997 -1.68 -69.82 4.01
CA ALA A 997 -0.58 -69.36 4.85
C ALA A 997 0.28 -68.30 4.14
N VAL A 998 0.85 -67.40 4.94
CA VAL A 998 1.69 -66.29 4.49
C VAL A 998 3.16 -66.64 4.75
N SER A 999 4.06 -66.28 3.83
CA SER A 999 5.51 -66.42 4.04
C SER A 999 6.14 -65.05 4.27
N THR A 1000 6.82 -64.88 5.41
CA THR A 1000 7.61 -63.70 5.74
C THR A 1000 9.09 -64.01 5.56
N VAL A 1001 9.76 -63.24 4.70
CA VAL A 1001 11.19 -63.39 4.39
C VAL A 1001 11.96 -62.31 5.12
N ILE A 1002 12.93 -62.71 5.94
CA ILE A 1002 13.85 -61.84 6.67
C ILE A 1002 15.22 -61.94 6.02
N THR A 1003 15.71 -60.85 5.46
CA THR A 1003 17.09 -60.78 4.95
C THR A 1003 18.06 -60.75 6.12
N LEU A 1004 18.98 -61.71 6.17
CA LEU A 1004 19.95 -61.80 7.25
C LEU A 1004 21.04 -60.73 7.08
N PRO A 1005 21.55 -60.15 8.18
CA PRO A 1005 22.58 -59.13 8.12
C PRO A 1005 23.84 -59.64 7.42
N HIS A 1006 24.52 -58.74 6.70
CA HIS A 1006 25.88 -59.01 6.23
C HIS A 1006 26.83 -59.09 7.42
N VAL A 1007 27.76 -60.04 7.37
CA VAL A 1007 28.83 -60.17 8.38
C VAL A 1007 30.16 -59.83 7.73
N ILE A 1008 30.97 -59.01 8.40
CA ILE A 1008 32.30 -58.68 7.87
C ILE A 1008 33.16 -59.92 7.96
N ALA A 1009 33.63 -60.41 6.81
CA ALA A 1009 34.56 -61.52 6.75
C ALA A 1009 35.97 -60.98 6.44
N GLU A 1010 36.96 -61.45 7.21
CA GLU A 1010 38.35 -61.08 7.03
C GLU A 1010 39.22 -62.33 6.86
N ASN A 1011 40.24 -62.22 6.01
CA ASN A 1011 41.33 -63.18 6.00
C ASN A 1011 42.26 -62.91 7.19
N ILE A 1012 42.52 -63.94 7.98
CA ILE A 1012 43.53 -63.85 9.04
C ILE A 1012 44.91 -64.22 8.47
N PRO A 1013 45.96 -63.39 8.63
CA PRO A 1013 47.28 -63.72 8.09
C PRO A 1013 47.93 -64.89 8.83
N LEU A 1014 47.64 -65.04 10.12
CA LEU A 1014 48.16 -66.09 10.98
C LEU A 1014 47.05 -66.65 11.87
N HIS A 1015 46.68 -67.91 11.67
CA HIS A 1015 45.76 -68.58 12.57
C HIS A 1015 46.55 -69.29 13.67
N VAL A 1016 46.16 -69.05 14.93
CA VAL A 1016 46.80 -69.65 16.09
C VAL A 1016 45.79 -70.51 16.82
N ASN A 1017 46.06 -71.80 16.85
CA ASN A 1017 45.35 -72.73 17.72
C ASN A 1017 46.27 -73.16 18.87
N ALA A 1018 45.73 -73.21 20.07
CA ALA A 1018 46.45 -73.65 21.25
C ALA A 1018 45.94 -75.02 21.68
N ASP A 1019 46.80 -76.02 21.59
CA ASP A 1019 46.56 -77.33 22.18
C ASP A 1019 47.10 -77.28 23.61
N LEU A 1020 46.18 -77.14 24.55
CA LEU A 1020 46.45 -77.21 25.98
C LEU A 1020 45.48 -78.20 26.63
N PRO A 1021 45.92 -78.89 27.70
CA PRO A 1021 45.01 -79.63 28.55
C PRO A 1021 43.87 -78.73 29.05
N SER A 1022 42.71 -79.33 29.37
CA SER A 1022 41.58 -78.59 29.94
C SER A 1022 41.86 -78.00 31.33
N PHE A 1023 42.91 -78.48 32.02
CA PHE A 1023 43.39 -77.96 33.31
C PHE A 1023 44.89 -78.28 33.55
N GLY A 1024 45.55 -77.55 34.44
CA GLY A 1024 46.92 -77.83 34.94
C GLY A 1024 46.97 -78.26 36.41
N ARG A 1025 48.16 -78.58 36.95
CA ARG A 1025 48.42 -78.89 38.38
C ARG A 1025 49.64 -78.14 38.92
N VAL A 1026 49.57 -77.65 40.15
CA VAL A 1026 50.66 -76.89 40.79
C VAL A 1026 51.90 -77.77 40.93
N ARG A 1027 53.05 -77.22 40.51
CA ARG A 1027 54.37 -77.87 40.50
C ARG A 1027 54.47 -79.12 39.62
N GLU A 1028 53.62 -79.23 38.60
CA GLU A 1028 53.71 -80.25 37.55
C GLU A 1028 53.95 -79.60 36.18
N SER A 1029 54.54 -80.36 35.26
CA SER A 1029 54.76 -79.94 33.88
C SER A 1029 53.42 -79.87 33.12
N LEU A 1030 53.11 -78.70 32.55
CA LEU A 1030 51.96 -78.44 31.68
C LEU A 1030 52.47 -78.15 30.26
N PRO A 1031 52.54 -79.15 29.37
CA PRO A 1031 52.94 -78.95 27.99
C PRO A 1031 51.85 -78.17 27.24
N VAL A 1032 52.23 -77.08 26.59
CA VAL A 1032 51.37 -76.27 25.72
C VAL A 1032 51.99 -76.23 24.33
N ARG A 1033 51.17 -76.56 23.32
CA ARG A 1033 51.58 -76.52 21.91
C ARG A 1033 50.78 -75.46 21.18
N TYR A 1034 51.46 -74.43 20.70
CA TYR A 1034 50.86 -73.45 19.80
C TYR A 1034 51.11 -73.84 18.36
N HIS A 1035 50.04 -73.94 17.58
CA HIS A 1035 50.07 -74.18 16.14
C HIS A 1035 49.89 -72.85 15.44
N LEU A 1036 50.98 -72.32 14.88
CA LEU A 1036 50.97 -71.08 14.12
C LEU A 1036 50.88 -71.46 12.64
N GLN A 1037 49.71 -71.29 12.04
CA GLN A 1037 49.52 -71.54 10.62
C GLN A 1037 49.63 -70.23 9.83
N ASN A 1038 50.62 -70.15 8.95
CA ASN A 1038 50.68 -69.07 7.97
C ASN A 1038 49.56 -69.29 6.95
N LYS A 1039 48.58 -68.39 6.95
CA LYS A 1039 47.41 -68.40 6.06
C LYS A 1039 47.60 -67.50 4.84
N THR A 1040 48.80 -66.96 4.64
CA THR A 1040 49.15 -66.11 3.49
C THR A 1040 49.96 -66.89 2.45
N ASP A 1041 49.96 -66.37 1.22
CA ASP A 1041 50.78 -66.88 0.12
C ASP A 1041 52.25 -66.41 0.17
N LEU A 1042 52.62 -65.66 1.22
CA LEU A 1042 53.95 -65.09 1.40
C LEU A 1042 54.64 -65.68 2.63
N VAL A 1043 55.96 -65.84 2.57
CA VAL A 1043 56.75 -66.19 3.76
C VAL A 1043 56.58 -65.06 4.80
N GLN A 1044 56.17 -65.43 6.01
CA GLN A 1044 56.01 -64.47 7.11
C GLN A 1044 57.23 -64.50 8.03
N ASP A 1045 57.86 -63.35 8.20
CA ASP A 1045 58.85 -63.11 9.25
C ASP A 1045 58.11 -62.79 10.55
N VAL A 1046 58.18 -63.70 11.52
CA VAL A 1046 57.42 -63.66 12.76
C VAL A 1046 58.37 -63.48 13.94
N GLU A 1047 58.13 -62.43 14.73
CA GLU A 1047 58.80 -62.21 16.02
C GLU A 1047 57.82 -62.63 17.13
N ILE A 1048 58.18 -63.68 17.86
CA ILE A 1048 57.36 -64.25 18.93
C ILE A 1048 58.04 -63.92 20.26
N SER A 1049 57.28 -63.41 21.21
CA SER A 1049 57.71 -63.31 22.61
C SER A 1049 56.65 -63.89 23.53
N VAL A 1050 57.10 -64.55 24.59
CA VAL A 1050 56.23 -65.02 25.67
C VAL A 1050 56.48 -64.16 26.89
N GLU A 1051 55.46 -63.41 27.29
CA GLU A 1051 55.50 -62.65 28.53
C GLU A 1051 55.31 -63.60 29.73
N PRO A 1052 56.18 -63.52 30.74
CA PRO A 1052 56.06 -64.36 31.92
C PRO A 1052 54.78 -64.01 32.70
N SER A 1053 54.10 -65.04 33.18
CA SER A 1053 53.00 -64.91 34.14
C SER A 1053 53.54 -65.22 35.54
N ASP A 1054 53.17 -64.43 36.55
CA ASP A 1054 53.54 -64.70 37.95
C ASP A 1054 53.04 -66.08 38.43
N ALA A 1055 52.01 -66.61 37.76
CA ALA A 1055 51.43 -67.91 38.05
C ALA A 1055 52.19 -69.09 37.43
N PHE A 1056 53.13 -68.87 36.51
CA PHE A 1056 53.81 -69.94 35.78
C PHE A 1056 55.29 -69.63 35.56
N MET A 1057 56.18 -70.53 35.99
CA MET A 1057 57.48 -70.62 35.33
C MET A 1057 57.30 -71.29 33.97
N PHE A 1058 58.13 -70.97 32.97
CA PHE A 1058 58.09 -71.69 31.71
C PHE A 1058 59.47 -72.03 31.18
N SER A 1059 59.55 -73.16 30.48
CA SER A 1059 60.68 -73.55 29.65
C SER A 1059 60.26 -73.50 28.18
N GLY A 1060 61.07 -72.84 27.37
CA GLY A 1060 60.82 -72.61 25.94
C GLY A 1060 61.48 -71.31 25.47
N LEU A 1061 61.35 -71.02 24.18
CA LEU A 1061 61.92 -69.83 23.57
C LEU A 1061 61.16 -68.58 24.05
N LYS A 1062 61.74 -67.83 24.99
CA LYS A 1062 61.14 -66.59 25.51
C LYS A 1062 60.98 -65.52 24.43
N GLN A 1063 61.94 -65.43 23.52
CA GLN A 1063 61.88 -64.52 22.37
C GLN A 1063 62.58 -65.19 21.18
N ILE A 1064 61.91 -65.27 20.04
CA ILE A 1064 62.46 -65.83 18.80
C ILE A 1064 61.98 -65.05 17.59
N ARG A 1065 62.84 -64.91 16.60
CA ARG A 1065 62.47 -64.50 15.24
C ARG A 1065 62.62 -65.69 14.30
N LEU A 1066 61.56 -66.04 13.58
CA LEU A 1066 61.52 -67.17 12.66
C LEU A 1066 60.76 -66.84 11.38
N ARG A 1067 60.91 -67.69 10.37
CA ARG A 1067 60.19 -67.58 9.08
C ARG A 1067 59.24 -68.75 8.92
N ILE A 1068 57.94 -68.47 8.72
CA ILE A 1068 56.92 -69.49 8.42
C ILE A 1068 56.58 -69.43 6.93
N LEU A 1069 56.79 -70.53 6.21
CA LEU A 1069 56.51 -70.61 4.77
C LEU A 1069 55.00 -70.53 4.48
N PRO A 1070 54.56 -70.07 3.29
CA PRO A 1070 53.16 -70.02 2.89
C PRO A 1070 52.42 -71.33 3.12
N GLY A 1071 51.23 -71.27 3.73
CA GLY A 1071 50.38 -72.44 4.00
C GLY A 1071 50.91 -73.42 5.05
N THR A 1072 52.17 -73.29 5.48
CA THR A 1072 52.78 -74.20 6.44
C THR A 1072 52.43 -73.85 7.89
N LYS A 1073 52.58 -74.84 8.77
CA LYS A 1073 52.39 -74.69 10.21
C LYS A 1073 53.75 -74.73 10.89
N GLN A 1074 53.98 -73.80 11.81
CA GLN A 1074 55.10 -73.82 12.73
C GLN A 1074 54.58 -74.15 14.13
N GLU A 1075 55.19 -75.13 14.77
CA GLU A 1075 54.87 -75.49 16.14
C GLU A 1075 55.82 -74.81 17.11
N MET A 1076 55.25 -74.31 18.20
CA MET A 1076 56.01 -73.81 19.35
C MET A 1076 55.61 -74.63 20.58
N LEU A 1077 56.60 -75.33 21.13
CA LEU A 1077 56.45 -76.17 22.31
C LEU A 1077 56.94 -75.40 23.53
N TYR A 1078 56.03 -75.22 24.48
CA TYR A 1078 56.34 -74.67 25.79
C TYR A 1078 55.98 -75.67 26.87
N ASN A 1079 56.76 -75.68 27.94
CA ASN A 1079 56.41 -76.39 29.15
C ASN A 1079 56.20 -75.39 30.27
N PHE A 1080 54.94 -75.17 30.63
CA PHE A 1080 54.55 -74.29 31.72
C PHE A 1080 54.58 -75.07 33.04
N TYR A 1081 55.02 -74.43 34.11
CA TYR A 1081 55.12 -75.00 35.44
C TYR A 1081 54.30 -74.12 36.39
N PRO A 1082 53.03 -74.50 36.66
CA PRO A 1082 52.11 -73.69 37.44
C PRO A 1082 52.59 -73.58 38.89
N LEU A 1083 52.65 -72.37 39.43
CA LEU A 1083 53.04 -72.06 40.80
C LEU A 1083 51.83 -71.85 41.73
N MET A 1084 50.68 -71.48 41.15
CA MET A 1084 49.46 -71.11 41.87
C MET A 1084 48.26 -71.92 41.39
N ALA A 1085 47.35 -72.29 42.30
CA ALA A 1085 46.09 -72.98 41.98
C ALA A 1085 44.97 -71.97 41.68
N GLY A 1086 43.88 -72.42 41.04
CA GLY A 1086 42.74 -71.58 40.62
C GLY A 1086 42.75 -71.24 39.13
N TYR A 1087 41.86 -70.36 38.68
CA TYR A 1087 41.92 -69.81 37.33
C TYR A 1087 43.11 -68.86 37.21
N GLN A 1088 44.16 -69.33 36.56
CA GLN A 1088 45.41 -68.60 36.42
C GLN A 1088 45.59 -68.10 34.99
N GLN A 1089 46.13 -66.89 34.85
CA GLN A 1089 46.46 -66.35 33.53
C GLN A 1089 47.66 -67.09 32.96
N LEU A 1090 47.45 -67.66 31.76
CA LEU A 1090 48.52 -68.32 31.02
C LEU A 1090 49.58 -67.27 30.61
N PRO A 1091 50.87 -67.64 30.53
CA PRO A 1091 51.89 -66.80 29.89
C PRO A 1091 51.42 -66.29 28.52
N SER A 1092 51.41 -64.98 28.34
CA SER A 1092 50.86 -64.34 27.13
C SER A 1092 51.79 -64.53 25.94
N LEU A 1093 51.27 -65.21 24.90
CA LEU A 1093 51.92 -65.30 23.60
C LEU A 1093 51.70 -64.01 22.82
N ASN A 1094 52.77 -63.26 22.61
CA ASN A 1094 52.79 -62.06 21.79
C ASN A 1094 53.44 -62.40 20.45
N ILE A 1095 52.72 -62.13 19.35
CA ILE A 1095 53.21 -62.39 17.99
C ILE A 1095 53.20 -61.08 17.21
N ASN A 1096 54.37 -60.66 16.76
CA ASN A 1096 54.55 -59.53 15.88
C ASN A 1096 54.84 -60.02 14.45
N LEU A 1097 53.93 -59.73 13.54
CA LEU A 1097 54.10 -60.00 12.11
C LEU A 1097 54.67 -58.75 11.44
N LEU A 1098 55.95 -58.79 11.04
CA LEU A 1098 56.63 -57.62 10.47
C LEU A 1098 55.92 -57.06 9.21
N ARG A 1099 55.26 -57.93 8.44
CA ARG A 1099 54.49 -57.55 7.25
C ARG A 1099 53.04 -57.13 7.54
N PHE A 1100 52.52 -57.49 8.71
CA PHE A 1100 51.14 -57.21 9.14
C PHE A 1100 51.17 -56.58 10.53
N PRO A 1101 51.64 -55.32 10.67
CA PRO A 1101 51.75 -54.65 11.97
C PRO A 1101 50.38 -54.47 12.66
N ASN A 1102 49.28 -54.61 11.92
CA ASN A 1102 47.92 -54.56 12.45
C ASN A 1102 47.46 -55.88 13.09
N PHE A 1103 48.23 -56.97 12.99
CA PHE A 1103 47.93 -58.20 13.71
C PHE A 1103 48.25 -58.02 15.20
N THR A 1104 47.23 -57.72 16.00
CA THR A 1104 47.40 -57.35 17.41
C THR A 1104 47.27 -58.54 18.36
N ASN A 1105 47.82 -58.40 19.57
CA ASN A 1105 47.60 -59.37 20.64
C ASN A 1105 46.11 -59.44 21.08
N GLN A 1106 45.30 -58.41 20.82
CA GLN A 1106 43.85 -58.48 21.06
C GLN A 1106 43.17 -59.47 20.12
N LEU A 1107 43.58 -59.51 18.86
CA LEU A 1107 43.08 -60.47 17.88
C LEU A 1107 43.43 -61.92 18.29
N LEU A 1108 44.67 -62.13 18.73
CA LEU A 1108 45.13 -63.43 19.25
C LEU A 1108 44.27 -63.98 20.38
N ARG A 1109 43.90 -63.13 21.36
CA ARG A 1109 43.08 -63.51 22.52
C ARG A 1109 41.70 -64.07 22.15
N ARG A 1110 41.21 -63.83 20.93
CA ARG A 1110 39.95 -64.45 20.45
C ARG A 1110 40.13 -65.95 20.22
N PHE A 1111 41.27 -66.36 19.66
CA PHE A 1111 41.52 -67.73 19.24
C PHE A 1111 42.10 -68.61 20.34
N ILE A 1112 42.94 -68.06 21.21
CA ILE A 1112 43.58 -68.80 22.29
C ILE A 1112 42.90 -68.51 23.63
N PRO A 1113 42.78 -69.51 24.53
CA PRO A 1113 42.34 -69.27 25.90
C PRO A 1113 43.36 -68.40 26.65
N THR A 1114 42.88 -67.39 27.37
CA THR A 1114 43.72 -66.47 28.16
C THR A 1114 43.98 -66.96 29.59
N SER A 1115 43.17 -67.88 30.06
CA SER A 1115 43.27 -68.47 31.39
C SER A 1115 43.03 -69.97 31.33
N ILE A 1116 43.62 -70.68 32.28
CA ILE A 1116 43.39 -72.11 32.48
C ILE A 1116 43.14 -72.34 33.98
N PHE A 1117 42.30 -73.31 34.29
CA PHE A 1117 42.13 -73.73 35.67
C PHE A 1117 43.31 -74.63 36.11
N VAL A 1118 43.98 -74.29 37.21
CA VAL A 1118 45.10 -75.03 37.79
C VAL A 1118 44.68 -75.67 39.13
N LYS A 1119 44.87 -76.97 39.26
CA LYS A 1119 44.55 -77.75 40.48
C LYS A 1119 45.73 -77.71 41.48
N PRO A 1120 45.49 -77.74 42.81
CA PRO A 1120 46.56 -77.72 43.82
C PRO A 1120 47.41 -79.01 43.84
N GLN A 1121 48.63 -78.94 44.42
CA GLN A 1121 49.57 -80.07 44.54
C GLN A 1121 49.05 -81.09 45.57
N GLY A 1122 48.93 -82.37 45.18
CA GLY A 1122 48.49 -83.44 46.09
C GLY A 1122 49.59 -83.83 47.09
N ARG A 1123 49.23 -84.14 48.35
CA ARG A 1123 50.14 -84.70 49.36
C ARG A 1123 50.43 -86.17 49.03
N LEU A 1124 51.71 -86.56 48.94
CA LEU A 1124 52.14 -87.96 48.92
C LEU A 1124 52.12 -88.52 50.37
N LEU A 1125 51.46 -89.66 50.56
CA LEU A 1125 51.44 -90.43 51.82
C LEU A 1125 52.71 -91.30 51.87
N GLU A 1126 53.82 -90.80 52.43
CA GLU A 1126 54.93 -91.56 53.08
C GLU A 1126 56.18 -90.66 53.26
N ASP A 1127 56.29 -90.00 54.41
CA ASP A 1127 57.55 -89.60 55.07
C ASP A 1127 57.21 -89.39 56.55
N THR A 1128 57.73 -90.26 57.43
CA THR A 1128 57.41 -90.33 58.86
C THR A 1128 58.02 -89.17 59.66
N SER A 1129 57.22 -88.17 60.04
CA SER A 1129 57.49 -87.24 61.16
C SER A 1129 56.27 -86.35 61.54
N ILE A 1130 55.01 -86.79 61.47
CA ILE A 1130 54.32 -87.74 62.36
C ILE A 1130 55.15 -89.02 62.61
N ALA A 1131 55.83 -89.22 63.74
CA ALA A 1131 55.61 -88.70 65.09
C ALA A 1131 56.73 -87.76 65.60
N ALA A 1132 56.50 -86.45 65.57
CA ALA A 1132 57.03 -85.45 66.53
C ALA A 1132 56.53 -84.01 66.22
N ALA A 1133 55.22 -83.88 66.00
CA ALA A 1133 54.36 -82.70 66.21
C ALA A 1133 52.91 -83.21 66.10
#